data_AF-A0A932D9Z8-F1
#
_entry.id   AF-A0A932D9Z8-F1
#
_cell.length_a   1.000
_cell.length_b   1.000
_cell.length_c   1.000
_cell.angle_alpha   90.00
_cell.angle_beta   90.00
_cell.angle_gamma   90.00
#
_symmetry.space_group_name_H-M   'P 1'
#
loop_
_entity.id
_entity.type
_entity.pdbx_description
1 polymer ?
#
loop_
_entity_poly.entity_id
_entity_poly.type
_entity_poly.pdbx_seq_one_letter_code
_entity_poly.pdbx_strand_id
1 'polypeptide(L)'
;MRHHPGLRASSGRSLRRAHRGVRLALPFALWFALVSTVEPANPPPPRLSILPPTAHGWRRVDAGAVPDAVITLQASSDLKTWTPIAVTHEGLIALADPASAQVAGRFYRAIARTRTAGDDFKNQVFLPGDAFVSSPTFGSDEPRWIKFAILTSEPTRVFFQDTAMYLFHYDFATARLDAFKGMPRAAFDEVALHPANQQVVLGAVLYPPLFPDAQPPPEFGIQFVGLEPYPPETVARLFDLVEATVAGPPSAQAFYIPTFEQTASAQENRAFFESRGIQLSSGDHWAAGDSCYSIGWALGRLTFIPAAEIDAAYADDRLRPTDILLTDGVPAEVPFVAGIISITPATPNSHVAILARSYGVPFVYFVNPSDRGRIRQLAGREVIVRVSPGFRSCEAKVFDVEGQLAPSFRSDLLALKVPPPIALTPKQRLGKISASTDGLTPADIKYFGGKAANYGFLRRTIPQHSPVALALSLDLWDDFLDQTLPGGKTLRQEIHERLSRHSYPPDLAALRADLASIRALFRQTAQFTPAQEEAIKAALTIFEPSRNIRFRSSTNVEDTDTFTGAGLYESFSGCLADDTDADTAGPSLCDPTEANERGVFRAIRRVYASFYNDNAFLERLRHGVNEDQVGMAVLVHHSSPDDLELANGVATVTPSDFSDQAELVTQLGAVSVANPDSAARPEVVHVNKYEFGTFTDLRQHSGLVQLGASVMDWDKDYLDLSKLLFAVADAYQTHFPQKRNPVLDFEYKKLKPGVLQVKQVREIPQPDATASIVPFLLNEPTDYCVFQGEHGEVLANHRLKCRWALATQNVRLTAAALAQSFYAASNLEYHEAGQIKTLAGALPAWPNASHGFSGLTTEDRWSFGAGPSQRTYELRTTLPQLKVSPAESPLFTVRDFELELAVTYATPVPIIGFEGAPSTTKEESVRLAPCPAPEDARILTTRVLTSPRGVRVETDFYWPIPPTGAVAGYTAPLVRFEETRIAGLTTQPIVLRGYYSQTYHPFHHNFAEELVFEPRLEPGLPAATLDELNRANIQLVHGWWAFEDTRLTILGLDGKVRPVP
;
A
#
# COMPACT_ATOMS: atom_id res chain seq x y z
N MET A 1 -31.04 -7.07 -17.42
CA MET A 1 -32.17 -8.01 -17.41
C MET A 1 -32.48 -8.42 -15.97
N ARG A 2 -33.75 -8.38 -15.56
CA ARG A 2 -34.23 -8.75 -14.21
C ARG A 2 -34.33 -10.28 -14.10
N HIS A 3 -33.88 -10.87 -12.98
CA HIS A 3 -34.37 -12.19 -12.57
C HIS A 3 -34.75 -12.20 -11.08
N HIS A 4 -36.02 -12.53 -10.84
CA HIS A 4 -36.61 -12.83 -9.54
C HIS A 4 -36.15 -14.21 -9.00
N PRO A 5 -36.23 -14.43 -7.68
CA PRO A 5 -35.69 -15.60 -6.99
C PRO A 5 -36.75 -16.71 -6.77
N GLY A 6 -36.27 -17.94 -6.57
CA GLY A 6 -36.99 -18.96 -5.81
C GLY A 6 -37.10 -20.31 -6.50
N LEU A 7 -36.44 -21.33 -5.91
CA LEU A 7 -37.07 -22.61 -5.54
C LEU A 7 -36.05 -23.49 -4.79
N ARG A 8 -36.27 -23.63 -3.47
CA ARG A 8 -35.69 -24.69 -2.65
C ARG A 8 -36.36 -26.02 -3.03
N ALA A 9 -35.57 -27.06 -3.28
CA ALA A 9 -36.02 -28.44 -3.14
C ALA A 9 -34.88 -29.28 -2.55
N SER A 10 -35.18 -29.84 -1.38
CA SER A 10 -34.40 -30.81 -0.64
C SER A 10 -34.27 -32.13 -1.39
N SER A 11 -33.06 -32.69 -1.48
CA SER A 11 -32.88 -34.13 -1.38
C SER A 11 -31.52 -34.45 -0.79
N GLY A 12 -31.53 -34.96 0.44
CA GLY A 12 -30.35 -35.54 1.05
C GLY A 12 -30.07 -36.91 0.47
N ARG A 13 -28.80 -37.22 0.22
CA ARG A 13 -28.25 -38.58 0.28
C ARG A 13 -26.75 -38.50 0.52
N SER A 14 -26.35 -38.99 1.70
CA SER A 14 -24.97 -39.20 2.10
C SER A 14 -24.28 -40.20 1.18
N LEU A 15 -23.06 -39.93 0.75
CA LEU A 15 -22.15 -40.94 0.21
C LEU A 15 -20.80 -40.85 0.91
N ARG A 16 -20.66 -41.70 1.94
CA ARG A 16 -19.38 -42.15 2.48
C ARG A 16 -18.61 -42.87 1.37
N ARG A 17 -17.41 -42.41 1.00
CA ARG A 17 -16.50 -43.18 0.15
C ARG A 17 -15.60 -44.05 1.03
N ALA A 18 -15.82 -45.35 0.94
CA ALA A 18 -14.98 -46.38 1.51
C ALA A 18 -13.79 -46.68 0.59
N HIS A 19 -12.61 -46.84 1.19
CA HIS A 19 -11.44 -47.44 0.58
C HIS A 19 -11.74 -48.86 0.08
N ARG A 20 -11.47 -49.13 -1.19
CA ARG A 20 -11.06 -50.47 -1.66
C ARG A 20 -10.05 -50.34 -2.79
N GLY A 21 -8.88 -50.92 -2.55
CA GLY A 21 -7.85 -51.11 -3.56
C GLY A 21 -8.29 -52.11 -4.62
N VAL A 22 -7.82 -51.88 -5.84
CA VAL A 22 -7.82 -52.85 -6.92
C VAL A 22 -6.41 -52.83 -7.51
N ARG A 23 -5.68 -53.91 -7.26
CA ARG A 23 -4.47 -54.29 -8.01
C ARG A 23 -4.95 -54.84 -9.36
N LEU A 24 -4.57 -54.20 -10.45
CA LEU A 24 -4.57 -54.83 -11.78
C LEU A 24 -3.12 -55.02 -12.22
N ALA A 25 -2.73 -56.28 -12.33
CA ALA A 25 -1.50 -56.72 -12.94
C ALA A 25 -1.78 -57.06 -14.41
N LEU A 26 -0.95 -56.56 -15.33
CA LEU A 26 -0.78 -57.01 -16.72
C LEU A 26 0.54 -56.40 -17.26
N PRO A 27 1.19 -57.01 -18.26
CA PRO A 27 2.51 -57.62 -18.09
C PRO A 27 3.64 -56.79 -18.70
N PHE A 28 4.84 -57.00 -18.17
CA PHE A 28 6.11 -56.57 -18.75
C PHE A 28 6.27 -57.14 -20.17
N ALA A 29 6.09 -56.30 -21.19
CA ALA A 29 6.65 -56.51 -22.50
C ALA A 29 7.97 -55.73 -22.57
N LEU A 30 9.09 -56.46 -22.52
CA LEU A 30 10.42 -55.92 -22.81
C LEU A 30 10.44 -55.40 -24.25
N TRP A 31 10.33 -54.09 -24.41
CA TRP A 31 10.92 -53.41 -25.55
C TRP A 31 12.36 -53.07 -25.18
N PHE A 32 13.30 -53.88 -25.67
CA PHE A 32 14.68 -53.47 -25.83
C PHE A 32 14.72 -52.38 -26.91
N ALA A 33 14.37 -51.15 -26.55
CA ALA A 33 14.95 -50.00 -27.22
C ALA A 33 16.35 -49.87 -26.63
N LEU A 34 17.38 -50.10 -27.45
CA LEU A 34 18.71 -49.59 -27.17
C LEU A 34 18.59 -48.06 -27.02
N VAL A 35 18.32 -47.59 -25.79
CA VAL A 35 18.72 -46.25 -25.39
C VAL A 35 20.23 -46.36 -25.28
N SER A 36 20.90 -46.05 -26.38
CA SER A 36 22.27 -45.58 -26.31
C SER A 36 22.25 -44.48 -25.25
N THR A 37 22.97 -44.67 -24.17
CA THR A 37 23.40 -43.59 -23.29
C THR A 37 24.27 -42.69 -24.15
N VAL A 38 23.63 -41.83 -24.93
CA VAL A 38 24.29 -40.66 -25.50
C VAL A 38 24.59 -39.82 -24.28
N GLU A 39 25.84 -39.90 -23.80
CA GLU A 39 26.37 -38.87 -22.90
C GLU A 39 25.98 -37.51 -23.52
N PRO A 40 25.39 -36.59 -22.76
CA PRO A 40 25.07 -35.27 -23.30
C PRO A 40 26.36 -34.72 -23.88
N ALA A 41 26.39 -34.55 -25.20
CA ALA A 41 27.56 -34.02 -25.88
C ALA A 41 27.89 -32.67 -25.24
N ASN A 42 29.16 -32.47 -24.86
CA ASN A 42 29.57 -31.20 -24.29
C ASN A 42 29.14 -30.06 -25.23
N PRO A 43 28.64 -28.94 -24.68
CA PRO A 43 28.27 -27.79 -25.49
C PRO A 43 29.46 -27.34 -26.35
N PRO A 44 29.21 -26.76 -27.54
CA PRO A 44 30.28 -26.28 -28.40
C PRO A 44 31.15 -25.26 -27.65
N PRO A 45 32.47 -25.18 -27.95
CA PRO A 45 33.36 -24.27 -27.26
C PRO A 45 32.87 -22.82 -27.43
N PRO A 46 32.78 -22.05 -26.33
CA PRO A 46 32.23 -20.70 -26.37
C PRO A 46 33.18 -19.76 -27.15
N ARG A 47 32.61 -18.86 -27.94
CA ARG A 47 33.39 -17.86 -28.69
C ARG A 47 33.53 -16.60 -27.86
N LEU A 48 34.75 -16.30 -27.43
CA LEU A 48 35.02 -15.11 -26.64
C LEU A 48 35.22 -13.87 -27.50
N SER A 49 34.67 -12.75 -27.04
CA SER A 49 34.98 -11.42 -27.50
C SER A 49 35.38 -10.52 -26.33
N ILE A 50 36.29 -9.59 -26.56
CA ILE A 50 36.69 -8.58 -25.59
C ILE A 50 36.02 -7.27 -26.00
N LEU A 51 35.24 -6.71 -25.10
CA LEU A 51 34.49 -5.49 -25.29
C LEU A 51 35.27 -4.28 -24.73
N PRO A 52 34.91 -3.04 -25.12
CA PRO A 52 35.46 -1.84 -24.50
C PRO A 52 35.32 -1.87 -22.97
N PRO A 53 36.32 -1.37 -22.22
CA PRO A 53 36.30 -1.41 -20.77
C PRO A 53 35.16 -0.58 -20.18
N THR A 54 34.80 -0.86 -18.92
CA THR A 54 33.87 -0.04 -18.14
C THR A 54 34.47 1.33 -17.84
N ALA A 55 33.67 2.24 -17.26
CA ALA A 55 34.15 3.54 -16.78
C ALA A 55 35.26 3.42 -15.72
N HIS A 56 35.31 2.30 -14.99
CA HIS A 56 36.37 1.98 -14.02
C HIS A 56 37.62 1.35 -14.66
N GLY A 57 37.67 1.23 -15.99
CA GLY A 57 38.77 0.63 -16.73
C GLY A 57 38.76 -0.91 -16.74
N TRP A 58 37.69 -1.55 -16.25
CA TRP A 58 37.59 -3.01 -16.22
C TRP A 58 37.29 -3.57 -17.61
N ARG A 59 38.12 -4.49 -18.10
CA ARG A 59 37.87 -5.21 -19.34
C ARG A 59 36.58 -6.00 -19.22
N ARG A 60 35.79 -5.99 -20.29
CA ARG A 60 34.57 -6.80 -20.40
C ARG A 60 34.79 -7.93 -21.38
N VAL A 61 34.35 -9.12 -21.00
CA VAL A 61 34.43 -10.33 -21.80
C VAL A 61 33.02 -10.78 -22.13
N ASP A 62 32.79 -11.30 -23.32
CA ASP A 62 31.49 -11.85 -23.74
C ASP A 62 31.69 -13.20 -24.42
N ALA A 63 30.80 -14.15 -24.15
CA ALA A 63 30.84 -15.49 -24.74
C ALA A 63 29.52 -15.91 -25.39
N GLY A 64 28.55 -15.00 -25.50
CA GLY A 64 27.18 -15.27 -25.95
C GLY A 64 26.41 -16.21 -25.02
N ALA A 65 25.18 -16.55 -25.44
CA ALA A 65 24.33 -17.52 -24.77
C ALA A 65 24.65 -18.96 -25.24
N VAL A 66 24.78 -19.88 -24.28
CA VAL A 66 24.95 -21.31 -24.51
C VAL A 66 23.93 -22.05 -23.64
N PRO A 67 22.77 -22.44 -24.20
CA PRO A 67 21.69 -23.07 -23.43
C PRO A 67 22.18 -24.29 -22.65
N ASP A 68 21.65 -24.46 -21.43
CA ASP A 68 21.93 -25.58 -20.52
C ASP A 68 23.43 -25.81 -20.16
N ALA A 69 24.27 -24.79 -20.35
CA ALA A 69 25.69 -24.86 -20.08
C ALA A 69 26.13 -24.02 -18.87
N VAL A 70 27.18 -24.49 -18.21
CA VAL A 70 27.97 -23.75 -17.24
C VAL A 70 29.26 -23.31 -17.93
N ILE A 71 29.53 -22.00 -17.92
CA ILE A 71 30.73 -21.41 -18.51
C ILE A 71 31.68 -21.00 -17.39
N THR A 72 32.88 -21.55 -17.37
CA THR A 72 33.97 -21.10 -16.48
C THR A 72 34.91 -20.19 -17.26
N LEU A 73 34.94 -18.91 -16.92
CA LEU A 73 35.92 -17.96 -17.42
C LEU A 73 37.20 -18.06 -16.59
N GLN A 74 38.33 -18.23 -17.27
CA GLN A 74 39.65 -18.24 -16.67
C GLN A 74 40.49 -17.10 -17.24
N ALA A 75 41.33 -16.52 -16.39
CA ALA A 75 42.28 -15.50 -16.79
C ALA A 75 43.73 -15.87 -16.45
N SER A 76 44.64 -15.31 -17.23
CA SER A 76 46.08 -15.49 -17.06
C SER A 76 46.82 -14.19 -17.38
N SER A 77 47.93 -13.94 -16.68
CA SER A 77 48.88 -12.86 -17.00
C SER A 77 50.04 -13.33 -17.87
N ASP A 78 50.27 -14.65 -17.98
CA ASP A 78 51.47 -15.23 -18.59
C ASP A 78 51.19 -16.39 -19.56
N LEU A 79 49.91 -16.71 -19.82
CA LEU A 79 49.41 -17.86 -20.59
C LEU A 79 49.73 -19.24 -20.01
N LYS A 80 50.41 -19.32 -18.86
CA LYS A 80 50.82 -20.58 -18.21
C LYS A 80 49.92 -20.89 -17.02
N THR A 81 49.75 -19.92 -16.13
CA THR A 81 48.91 -20.05 -14.95
C THR A 81 47.53 -19.51 -15.25
N TRP A 82 46.52 -20.38 -15.23
CA TRP A 82 45.12 -20.04 -15.50
C TRP A 82 44.28 -20.18 -14.24
N THR A 83 43.67 -19.09 -13.81
CA THR A 83 42.83 -19.05 -12.62
C THR A 83 41.37 -18.85 -13.03
N PRO A 84 40.42 -19.66 -12.52
CA PRO A 84 39.00 -19.36 -12.65
C PRO A 84 38.68 -18.01 -12.02
N ILE A 85 38.07 -17.12 -12.78
CA ILE A 85 37.65 -15.79 -12.31
C ILE A 85 36.13 -15.64 -12.29
N ALA A 86 35.40 -16.45 -13.05
CA ALA A 86 33.93 -16.48 -13.00
C ALA A 86 33.38 -17.83 -13.47
N VAL A 87 32.20 -18.17 -12.95
CA VAL A 87 31.33 -19.27 -13.38
C VAL A 87 29.96 -18.68 -13.66
N THR A 88 29.41 -18.89 -14.85
CA THR A 88 28.10 -18.36 -15.25
C THR A 88 27.22 -19.48 -15.82
N HIS A 89 25.92 -19.28 -15.83
CA HIS A 89 24.95 -20.20 -16.43
C HIS A 89 24.38 -19.61 -17.71
N GLU A 90 24.10 -20.46 -18.70
CA GLU A 90 23.40 -20.12 -19.94
C GLU A 90 24.10 -19.09 -20.84
N GLY A 91 25.25 -18.57 -20.43
CA GLY A 91 26.02 -17.60 -21.20
C GLY A 91 26.94 -16.74 -20.33
N LEU A 92 27.73 -15.91 -20.98
CA LEU A 92 28.53 -14.85 -20.35
C LEU A 92 28.29 -13.58 -21.14
N ILE A 93 27.59 -12.62 -20.54
CA ILE A 93 27.10 -11.42 -21.23
C ILE A 93 27.89 -10.21 -20.71
N ALA A 94 28.82 -9.72 -21.51
CA ALA A 94 29.62 -8.53 -21.22
C ALA A 94 30.21 -8.45 -19.77
N LEU A 95 30.58 -9.59 -19.17
CA LEU A 95 31.05 -9.68 -17.79
C LEU A 95 32.34 -8.86 -17.59
N ALA A 96 32.35 -7.98 -16.58
CA ALA A 96 33.54 -7.21 -16.21
C ALA A 96 34.57 -8.06 -15.44
N ASP A 97 35.85 -7.85 -15.70
CA ASP A 97 36.99 -8.37 -14.92
C ASP A 97 37.62 -7.20 -14.11
N PRO A 98 37.23 -7.00 -12.83
CA PRO A 98 37.71 -5.88 -12.03
C PRO A 98 39.23 -5.89 -11.79
N ALA A 99 39.85 -7.06 -11.80
CA ALA A 99 41.30 -7.19 -11.62
C ALA A 99 42.10 -6.75 -12.86
N SER A 100 41.48 -6.71 -14.04
CA SER A 100 42.16 -6.40 -15.31
C SER A 100 42.80 -5.01 -15.36
N ALA A 101 42.24 -4.02 -14.65
CA ALA A 101 42.79 -2.67 -14.58
C ALA A 101 44.15 -2.61 -13.85
N GLN A 102 44.45 -3.61 -13.02
CA GLN A 102 45.66 -3.69 -12.20
C GLN A 102 46.75 -4.59 -12.82
N VAL A 103 46.44 -5.28 -13.93
CA VAL A 103 47.34 -6.25 -14.56
C VAL A 103 47.73 -5.79 -15.96
N ALA A 104 49.02 -5.53 -16.16
CA ALA A 104 49.58 -5.16 -17.47
C ALA A 104 49.58 -6.38 -18.42
N GLY A 105 48.48 -6.56 -19.16
CA GLY A 105 48.27 -7.68 -20.08
C GLY A 105 47.47 -8.82 -19.45
N ARG A 106 46.29 -9.09 -20.00
CA ARG A 106 45.32 -10.04 -19.45
C ARG A 106 44.80 -10.94 -20.58
N PHE A 107 44.96 -12.25 -20.43
CA PHE A 107 44.47 -13.26 -21.37
C PHE A 107 43.25 -13.98 -20.80
N TYR A 108 42.30 -14.33 -21.66
CA TYR A 108 41.05 -14.98 -21.28
C TYR A 108 40.86 -16.29 -22.05
N ARG A 109 40.29 -17.29 -21.37
CA ARG A 109 39.72 -18.49 -22.00
C ARG A 109 38.46 -18.91 -21.26
N ALA A 110 37.51 -19.51 -21.97
CA ALA A 110 36.27 -20.00 -21.39
C ALA A 110 36.09 -21.48 -21.69
N ILE A 111 35.57 -22.19 -20.71
CA ILE A 111 35.30 -23.63 -20.78
C ILE A 111 33.81 -23.81 -20.53
N ALA A 112 33.11 -24.46 -21.45
CA ALA A 112 31.70 -24.79 -21.29
C ALA A 112 31.54 -26.28 -20.97
N ARG A 113 30.61 -26.60 -20.07
CA ARG A 113 30.17 -27.97 -19.78
C ARG A 113 28.67 -27.99 -19.51
N THR A 114 28.06 -29.16 -19.56
CA THR A 114 26.65 -29.35 -19.18
C THR A 114 26.43 -29.00 -17.70
N ARG A 115 25.30 -28.36 -17.40
CA ARG A 115 24.87 -28.05 -16.04
C ARG A 115 24.46 -29.32 -15.27
N THR A 116 24.75 -29.34 -13.98
CA THR A 116 24.44 -30.41 -13.03
C THR A 116 23.70 -29.85 -11.82
N ALA A 117 23.14 -30.73 -10.98
CA ALA A 117 22.52 -30.30 -9.73
C ALA A 117 23.49 -29.67 -8.71
N GLY A 118 24.81 -29.83 -8.89
CA GLY A 118 25.82 -29.18 -8.06
C GLY A 118 26.16 -27.75 -8.49
N ASP A 119 25.54 -27.26 -9.56
CA ASP A 119 25.72 -25.90 -10.08
C ASP A 119 24.65 -24.98 -9.51
N ASP A 120 24.81 -24.68 -8.23
CA ASP A 120 23.89 -23.92 -7.37
C ASP A 120 24.48 -22.56 -6.93
N PHE A 121 25.55 -22.13 -7.60
CA PHE A 121 26.07 -20.77 -7.52
C PHE A 121 26.60 -20.29 -8.87
N LYS A 122 26.67 -18.96 -9.04
CA LYS A 122 27.26 -18.33 -10.22
C LYS A 122 27.80 -16.94 -9.89
N ASN A 123 28.45 -16.31 -10.87
CA ASN A 123 29.11 -15.01 -10.73
C ASN A 123 28.50 -13.90 -11.62
N GLN A 124 27.38 -14.20 -12.29
CA GLN A 124 26.60 -13.23 -13.07
C GLN A 124 25.12 -13.60 -12.99
N VAL A 125 24.25 -12.62 -12.78
CA VAL A 125 22.79 -12.78 -12.79
C VAL A 125 22.17 -11.91 -13.88
N PHE A 126 20.93 -12.22 -14.25
CA PHE A 126 20.26 -11.62 -15.41
C PHE A 126 18.99 -10.86 -15.03
N LEU A 127 18.67 -9.80 -15.78
CA LEU A 127 17.39 -9.06 -15.72
C LEU A 127 16.58 -9.29 -17.00
N PRO A 128 15.24 -9.30 -16.94
CA PRO A 128 14.39 -9.07 -15.75
C PRO A 128 14.18 -10.28 -14.83
N GLY A 129 14.78 -11.43 -15.15
CA GLY A 129 14.59 -12.66 -14.39
C GLY A 129 15.79 -13.58 -14.47
N ASP A 130 15.86 -14.48 -13.49
CA ASP A 130 16.97 -15.39 -13.30
C ASP A 130 16.47 -16.65 -12.58
N ALA A 131 17.03 -17.82 -12.87
CA ALA A 131 16.66 -19.08 -12.20
C ALA A 131 16.97 -19.08 -10.69
N PHE A 132 17.87 -18.23 -10.22
CA PHE A 132 18.27 -18.16 -8.80
C PHE A 132 17.42 -17.21 -7.95
N VAL A 133 16.49 -16.48 -8.58
CA VAL A 133 15.62 -15.53 -7.90
C VAL A 133 14.67 -16.24 -6.93
N SER A 134 14.40 -15.61 -5.78
CA SER A 134 13.42 -16.14 -4.83
C SER A 134 12.04 -16.31 -5.46
N SER A 135 11.33 -17.34 -5.01
CA SER A 135 9.93 -17.56 -5.39
C SER A 135 9.06 -16.35 -5.02
N PRO A 136 8.07 -15.97 -5.85
CA PRO A 136 7.14 -14.92 -5.49
C PRO A 136 6.31 -15.33 -4.27
N THR A 137 6.12 -14.40 -3.33
CA THR A 137 5.15 -14.55 -2.25
C THR A 137 3.77 -14.22 -2.81
N PHE A 138 2.86 -15.19 -2.77
CA PHE A 138 1.53 -15.03 -3.37
C PHE A 138 0.76 -13.88 -2.71
N GLY A 139 0.37 -12.87 -3.49
CA GLY A 139 -0.39 -11.71 -2.98
C GLY A 139 0.46 -10.66 -2.24
N SER A 140 1.78 -10.73 -2.32
CA SER A 140 2.71 -9.70 -1.84
C SER A 140 3.25 -8.89 -3.01
N ASP A 141 3.35 -7.57 -2.83
CA ASP A 141 3.98 -6.63 -3.77
C ASP A 141 5.47 -6.43 -3.45
N GLU A 142 6.09 -7.38 -2.73
CA GLU A 142 7.47 -7.26 -2.30
C GLU A 142 8.49 -7.66 -3.36
N PRO A 143 9.68 -7.04 -3.32
CA PRO A 143 10.76 -7.45 -4.21
C PRO A 143 11.13 -8.91 -4.00
N ARG A 144 11.51 -9.55 -5.10
CA ARG A 144 12.21 -10.84 -5.03
C ARG A 144 13.71 -10.59 -4.94
N TRP A 145 14.51 -11.62 -4.65
CA TRP A 145 15.93 -11.40 -4.44
C TRP A 145 16.80 -12.58 -4.83
N ILE A 146 18.07 -12.29 -5.10
CA ILE A 146 19.17 -13.26 -5.16
C ILE A 146 20.22 -12.83 -4.15
N LYS A 147 20.54 -13.72 -3.20
CA LYS A 147 21.59 -13.44 -2.21
C LYS A 147 22.98 -13.62 -2.83
N PHE A 148 23.93 -12.80 -2.39
CA PHE A 148 25.33 -12.93 -2.77
C PHE A 148 26.30 -12.84 -1.59
N ALA A 149 27.50 -13.36 -1.82
CA ALA A 149 28.66 -13.25 -0.94
C ALA A 149 29.89 -12.74 -1.72
N ILE A 150 30.71 -11.92 -1.07
CA ILE A 150 32.01 -11.45 -1.60
C ILE A 150 33.08 -11.76 -0.55
N LEU A 151 34.01 -12.65 -0.86
CA LEU A 151 35.09 -13.03 0.04
C LEU A 151 36.13 -11.92 0.10
N THR A 152 36.63 -11.58 1.29
CA THR A 152 37.73 -10.59 1.40
C THR A 152 39.04 -11.11 0.81
N SER A 153 39.20 -12.43 0.69
CA SER A 153 40.30 -13.09 -0.02
C SER A 153 40.16 -13.04 -1.56
N GLU A 154 38.94 -12.82 -2.08
CA GLU A 154 38.63 -12.70 -3.51
C GLU A 154 37.76 -11.45 -3.77
N PRO A 155 38.26 -10.23 -3.50
CA PRO A 155 37.43 -9.02 -3.40
C PRO A 155 36.88 -8.52 -4.75
N THR A 156 37.20 -9.19 -5.85
CA THR A 156 36.73 -8.87 -7.21
C THR A 156 35.68 -9.84 -7.71
N ARG A 157 35.19 -10.76 -6.86
CA ARG A 157 34.28 -11.83 -7.28
C ARG A 157 33.03 -11.87 -6.42
N VAL A 158 31.87 -11.85 -7.07
CA VAL A 158 30.55 -11.92 -6.44
C VAL A 158 29.99 -13.33 -6.61
N PHE A 159 29.66 -14.02 -5.53
CA PHE A 159 29.07 -15.36 -5.55
C PHE A 159 27.56 -15.25 -5.30
N PHE A 160 26.75 -15.40 -6.34
CA PHE A 160 25.29 -15.49 -6.25
C PHE A 160 24.88 -16.92 -5.95
N GLN A 161 24.06 -17.11 -4.91
CA GLN A 161 23.53 -18.41 -4.53
C GLN A 161 22.18 -18.69 -5.19
N ASP A 162 21.89 -19.95 -5.46
CA ASP A 162 20.54 -20.40 -5.78
C ASP A 162 19.64 -20.21 -4.54
N THR A 163 18.79 -19.18 -4.57
CA THR A 163 17.98 -18.79 -3.41
C THR A 163 16.80 -19.75 -3.18
N ALA A 164 16.41 -20.54 -4.18
CA ALA A 164 15.43 -21.60 -4.00
C ALA A 164 16.02 -22.79 -3.25
N MET A 165 17.32 -23.04 -3.41
CA MET A 165 18.04 -24.11 -2.70
C MET A 165 18.56 -23.67 -1.33
N TYR A 166 19.11 -22.45 -1.24
CA TYR A 166 19.67 -21.89 -0.02
C TYR A 166 18.96 -20.59 0.33
N LEU A 167 18.07 -20.63 1.32
CA LEU A 167 17.34 -19.43 1.73
C LEU A 167 18.25 -18.41 2.43
N PHE A 168 19.24 -18.86 3.22
CA PHE A 168 20.15 -17.98 3.97
C PHE A 168 21.60 -18.06 3.47
N HIS A 169 22.35 -16.98 3.65
CA HIS A 169 23.77 -16.91 3.28
C HIS A 169 24.61 -17.97 3.99
N TYR A 170 24.32 -18.25 5.27
CA TYR A 170 25.01 -19.27 6.06
C TYR A 170 24.92 -20.66 5.43
N ASP A 171 23.72 -21.08 5.01
CA ASP A 171 23.51 -22.43 4.47
C ASP A 171 24.27 -22.61 3.15
N PHE A 172 24.31 -21.56 2.32
CA PHE A 172 25.12 -21.51 1.11
C PHE A 172 26.62 -21.51 1.42
N ALA A 173 27.08 -20.58 2.27
CA ALA A 173 28.49 -20.37 2.56
C ALA A 173 29.13 -21.63 3.16
N THR A 174 28.47 -22.26 4.12
CA THR A 174 28.97 -23.49 4.78
C THR A 174 28.89 -24.73 3.90
N ALA A 175 28.09 -24.71 2.83
CA ALA A 175 28.03 -25.79 1.85
C ALA A 175 29.07 -25.61 0.72
N ARG A 176 29.30 -24.38 0.26
CA ARG A 176 29.99 -24.10 -1.02
C ARG A 176 31.27 -23.30 -0.92
N LEU A 177 31.44 -22.44 0.08
CA LEU A 177 32.62 -21.57 0.19
C LEU A 177 33.66 -22.24 1.09
N ASP A 178 34.83 -22.57 0.52
CA ASP A 178 35.85 -23.38 1.19
C ASP A 178 36.29 -22.84 2.56
N ALA A 179 36.34 -21.51 2.72
CA ALA A 179 36.70 -20.85 3.98
C ALA A 179 35.71 -21.11 5.13
N PHE A 180 34.45 -21.46 4.82
CA PHE A 180 33.37 -21.56 5.79
C PHE A 180 32.76 -22.96 5.91
N LYS A 181 33.31 -23.95 5.19
CA LYS A 181 32.75 -25.32 5.19
C LYS A 181 32.66 -25.91 6.60
N GLY A 182 31.45 -26.27 7.00
CA GLY A 182 31.16 -26.85 8.32
C GLY A 182 31.30 -25.89 9.51
N MET A 183 31.45 -24.57 9.25
CA MET A 183 31.51 -23.56 10.30
C MET A 183 30.17 -23.44 11.04
N PRO A 184 30.14 -23.40 12.38
CA PRO A 184 28.89 -23.16 13.13
C PRO A 184 28.34 -21.76 12.88
N ARG A 185 27.01 -21.59 12.91
CA ARG A 185 26.33 -20.31 12.62
C ARG A 185 26.85 -19.13 13.42
N ALA A 186 26.98 -19.28 14.74
CA ALA A 186 27.51 -18.19 15.58
C ALA A 186 28.92 -17.75 15.14
N ALA A 187 29.80 -18.68 14.77
CA ALA A 187 31.14 -18.34 14.28
C ALA A 187 31.11 -17.69 12.89
N PHE A 188 30.17 -18.09 12.04
CA PHE A 188 29.96 -17.46 10.74
C PHE A 188 29.45 -16.02 10.86
N ASP A 189 28.48 -15.79 11.74
CA ASP A 189 27.90 -14.46 11.97
C ASP A 189 28.97 -13.46 12.43
N GLU A 190 29.87 -13.86 13.33
CA GLU A 190 31.01 -13.04 13.79
C GLU A 190 31.95 -12.58 12.65
N VAL A 191 32.16 -13.44 11.64
CA VAL A 191 33.06 -13.14 10.51
C VAL A 191 32.33 -12.60 9.27
N ALA A 192 31.00 -12.53 9.30
CA ALA A 192 30.18 -12.09 8.17
C ALA A 192 29.42 -10.78 8.44
N LEU A 193 29.02 -10.51 9.68
CA LEU A 193 28.15 -9.38 10.02
C LEU A 193 28.87 -8.18 10.66
N HIS A 194 30.10 -8.35 11.15
CA HIS A 194 30.90 -7.30 11.77
C HIS A 194 32.07 -6.86 10.88
N PRO A 195 32.08 -5.59 10.38
CA PRO A 195 33.12 -5.10 9.48
C PRO A 195 34.55 -5.25 10.02
N ALA A 196 34.75 -5.13 11.34
CA ALA A 196 36.08 -5.20 11.95
C ALA A 196 36.79 -6.55 11.77
N ASN A 197 36.05 -7.66 11.68
CA ASN A 197 36.58 -9.04 11.58
C ASN A 197 36.17 -9.75 10.28
N GLN A 198 35.69 -8.98 9.29
CA GLN A 198 34.94 -9.55 8.20
C GLN A 198 35.80 -10.38 7.24
N GLN A 199 35.40 -11.61 7.01
CA GLN A 199 35.97 -12.52 5.99
C GLN A 199 35.08 -12.63 4.75
N VAL A 200 33.80 -12.26 4.87
CA VAL A 200 32.84 -12.26 3.78
C VAL A 200 31.85 -11.12 3.93
N VAL A 201 31.65 -10.35 2.86
CA VAL A 201 30.59 -9.36 2.74
C VAL A 201 29.35 -10.04 2.18
N LEU A 202 28.21 -9.83 2.82
CA LEU A 202 26.94 -10.41 2.41
C LEU A 202 26.01 -9.33 1.84
N GLY A 203 25.17 -9.72 0.89
CA GLY A 203 24.18 -8.82 0.31
C GLY A 203 23.12 -9.54 -0.52
N ALA A 204 22.28 -8.75 -1.17
CA ALA A 204 21.28 -9.26 -2.10
C ALA A 204 21.09 -8.31 -3.29
N VAL A 205 20.82 -8.88 -4.46
CA VAL A 205 20.25 -8.15 -5.60
C VAL A 205 18.73 -8.31 -5.52
N LEU A 206 18.03 -7.18 -5.45
CA LEU A 206 16.57 -7.11 -5.38
C LEU A 206 16.00 -6.92 -6.79
N TYR A 207 15.02 -7.76 -7.11
CA TYR A 207 14.28 -7.74 -8.35
C TYR A 207 12.90 -7.13 -8.11
N PRO A 208 12.36 -6.37 -9.08
CA PRO A 208 10.97 -5.96 -9.04
C PRO A 208 10.03 -7.17 -8.85
N PRO A 209 8.88 -6.98 -8.18
CA PRO A 209 7.85 -8.00 -8.07
C PRO A 209 7.44 -8.55 -9.45
N LEU A 210 7.04 -9.83 -9.50
CA LEU A 210 6.45 -10.38 -10.73
C LEU A 210 5.01 -9.90 -10.86
N PHE A 211 4.77 -9.06 -11.85
CA PHE A 211 3.43 -8.80 -12.34
C PHE A 211 3.15 -9.84 -13.43
N PRO A 212 2.12 -10.72 -13.28
CA PRO A 212 1.88 -11.84 -14.18
C PRO A 212 1.83 -11.47 -15.67
N ASP A 213 1.49 -10.21 -15.99
CA ASP A 213 1.25 -9.75 -17.36
C ASP A 213 1.97 -8.43 -17.72
N ALA A 214 2.96 -7.98 -16.94
CA ALA A 214 3.77 -6.80 -17.27
C ALA A 214 5.26 -7.13 -17.30
N GLN A 215 5.99 -6.61 -18.30
CA GLN A 215 7.45 -6.61 -18.25
C GLN A 215 7.87 -5.74 -17.07
N PRO A 216 8.60 -6.27 -16.08
CA PRO A 216 9.05 -5.47 -14.95
C PRO A 216 9.99 -4.37 -15.47
N PRO A 217 10.02 -3.21 -14.80
CA PRO A 217 10.91 -2.12 -15.18
C PRO A 217 12.35 -2.62 -15.25
N PRO A 218 13.19 -2.09 -16.17
CA PRO A 218 14.60 -2.43 -16.24
C PRO A 218 15.34 -1.78 -15.07
N GLU A 219 15.11 -2.27 -13.87
CA GLU A 219 15.73 -1.76 -12.66
C GLU A 219 15.91 -2.86 -11.63
N PHE A 220 16.82 -2.64 -10.69
CA PHE A 220 17.11 -3.55 -9.61
C PHE A 220 17.74 -2.81 -8.42
N GLY A 221 17.67 -3.44 -7.26
CA GLY A 221 18.24 -2.91 -6.02
C GLY A 221 19.46 -3.72 -5.59
N ILE A 222 20.38 -3.10 -4.88
CA ILE A 222 21.51 -3.77 -4.22
C ILE A 222 21.43 -3.45 -2.73
N GLN A 223 21.46 -4.49 -1.90
CA GLN A 223 21.56 -4.39 -0.44
C GLN A 223 22.85 -5.00 0.06
N PHE A 224 23.40 -4.43 1.14
CA PHE A 224 24.53 -4.98 1.89
C PHE A 224 24.10 -5.23 3.33
N VAL A 225 24.49 -6.39 3.87
CA VAL A 225 24.11 -6.85 5.20
C VAL A 225 25.30 -6.69 6.14
N GLY A 226 25.05 -6.14 7.33
CA GLY A 226 26.02 -5.98 8.41
C GLY A 226 25.36 -5.35 9.63
N LEU A 227 25.83 -5.71 10.82
CA LEU A 227 25.32 -5.18 12.10
C LEU A 227 25.87 -3.78 12.45
N GLU A 228 26.87 -3.32 11.69
CA GLU A 228 27.47 -1.99 11.81
C GLU A 228 27.52 -1.31 10.44
N PRO A 229 27.38 0.02 10.36
CA PRO A 229 27.39 0.74 9.10
C PRO A 229 28.75 0.62 8.38
N TYR A 230 28.72 0.27 7.10
CA TYR A 230 29.92 0.30 6.27
C TYR A 230 30.35 1.74 5.97
N PRO A 231 31.66 2.01 5.81
CA PRO A 231 32.14 3.28 5.26
C PRO A 231 31.56 3.54 3.85
N PRO A 232 31.13 4.78 3.52
CA PRO A 232 30.50 5.09 2.23
C PRO A 232 31.33 4.70 1.01
N GLU A 233 32.66 4.86 1.07
CA GLU A 233 33.56 4.47 -0.03
C GLU A 233 33.63 2.96 -0.23
N THR A 234 33.47 2.19 0.85
CA THR A 234 33.39 0.73 0.79
C THR A 234 32.09 0.30 0.13
N VAL A 235 30.96 0.91 0.51
CA VAL A 235 29.66 0.67 -0.14
C VAL A 235 29.73 0.99 -1.62
N ALA A 236 30.24 2.17 -2.00
CA ALA A 236 30.34 2.57 -3.41
C ALA A 236 31.17 1.58 -4.25
N ARG A 237 32.32 1.13 -3.73
CA ARG A 237 33.15 0.13 -4.41
C ARG A 237 32.45 -1.23 -4.57
N LEU A 238 31.76 -1.69 -3.52
CA LEU A 238 31.01 -2.95 -3.56
C LEU A 238 29.80 -2.84 -4.49
N PHE A 239 29.14 -1.69 -4.53
CA PHE A 239 28.03 -1.39 -5.42
C PHE A 239 28.47 -1.47 -6.88
N ASP A 240 29.53 -0.73 -7.26
CA ASP A 240 30.11 -0.74 -8.61
C ASP A 240 30.47 -2.18 -9.06
N LEU A 241 30.99 -2.99 -8.13
CA LEU A 241 31.33 -4.39 -8.38
C LEU A 241 30.10 -5.26 -8.64
N VAL A 242 29.08 -5.19 -7.77
CA VAL A 242 27.86 -6.01 -7.89
C VAL A 242 27.07 -5.59 -9.13
N GLU A 243 26.91 -4.29 -9.38
CA GLU A 243 26.24 -3.76 -10.58
C GLU A 243 26.87 -4.30 -11.87
N ALA A 244 28.21 -4.35 -11.95
CA ALA A 244 28.92 -4.88 -13.11
C ALA A 244 28.74 -6.40 -13.33
N THR A 245 28.16 -7.11 -12.37
CA THR A 245 27.83 -8.55 -12.45
C THR A 245 26.35 -8.83 -12.71
N VAL A 246 25.53 -7.80 -12.87
CA VAL A 246 24.12 -7.92 -13.26
C VAL A 246 24.00 -7.58 -14.74
N ALA A 247 23.67 -8.58 -15.56
CA ALA A 247 23.46 -8.40 -17.00
C ALA A 247 22.00 -8.04 -17.30
N GLY A 248 21.78 -6.93 -18.02
CA GLY A 248 20.46 -6.44 -18.37
C GLY A 248 20.47 -5.52 -19.61
N PRO A 249 19.30 -4.98 -19.99
CA PRO A 249 19.23 -4.01 -21.09
C PRO A 249 20.06 -2.74 -20.78
N PRO A 250 20.52 -1.98 -21.78
CA PRO A 250 21.29 -0.75 -21.55
C PRO A 250 20.55 0.33 -20.74
N SER A 251 19.22 0.24 -20.65
CA SER A 251 18.37 1.10 -19.83
C SER A 251 18.24 0.62 -18.38
N ALA A 252 18.94 -0.45 -17.98
CA ALA A 252 18.87 -0.99 -16.63
C ALA A 252 19.41 0.02 -15.60
N GLN A 253 18.64 0.28 -14.55
CA GLN A 253 19.03 1.19 -13.48
C GLN A 253 19.21 0.47 -12.13
N ALA A 254 20.35 0.69 -11.48
CA ALA A 254 20.65 0.14 -10.16
C ALA A 254 20.36 1.16 -9.05
N PHE A 255 19.79 0.69 -7.94
CA PHE A 255 19.54 1.49 -6.74
C PHE A 255 20.23 0.90 -5.52
N TYR A 256 20.81 1.75 -4.66
CA TYR A 256 21.29 1.32 -3.35
C TYR A 256 20.12 1.33 -2.36
N ILE A 257 19.76 0.15 -1.84
CA ILE A 257 18.67 -0.03 -0.88
C ILE A 257 19.28 -0.49 0.45
N PRO A 258 19.62 0.42 1.38
CA PRO A 258 20.28 0.05 2.63
C PRO A 258 19.40 -0.84 3.51
N THR A 259 20.00 -1.76 4.27
CA THR A 259 19.30 -2.44 5.38
C THR A 259 19.09 -1.47 6.54
N PHE A 260 18.33 -1.87 7.56
CA PHE A 260 18.02 -1.04 8.71
C PHE A 260 19.29 -0.42 9.34
N GLU A 261 20.31 -1.23 9.62
CA GLU A 261 21.57 -0.81 10.25
C GLU A 261 22.39 0.15 9.37
N GLN A 262 22.20 0.09 8.05
CA GLN A 262 22.92 0.92 7.09
C GLN A 262 22.20 2.23 6.78
N THR A 263 20.90 2.33 7.11
CA THR A 263 20.01 3.39 6.62
C THR A 263 20.44 4.78 7.08
N ALA A 264 20.75 4.96 8.37
CA ALA A 264 21.15 6.27 8.91
C ALA A 264 22.44 6.80 8.24
N SER A 265 23.47 5.96 8.15
CA SER A 265 24.74 6.30 7.49
C SER A 265 24.54 6.60 6.00
N ALA A 266 23.71 5.79 5.31
CA ALA A 266 23.41 5.99 3.91
C ALA A 266 22.71 7.33 3.64
N GLN A 267 21.73 7.70 4.48
CA GLN A 267 21.02 8.97 4.37
C GLN A 267 21.93 10.17 4.65
N GLU A 268 22.76 10.10 5.70
CA GLU A 268 23.75 11.15 6.02
C GLU A 268 24.72 11.38 4.85
N ASN A 269 25.07 10.32 4.11
CA ASN A 269 26.01 10.35 2.99
C ASN A 269 25.33 10.37 1.61
N ARG A 270 24.03 10.72 1.52
CA ARG A 270 23.27 10.72 0.25
C ARG A 270 23.98 11.48 -0.87
N ALA A 271 24.46 12.69 -0.60
CA ALA A 271 25.14 13.53 -1.58
C ALA A 271 26.43 12.89 -2.14
N PHE A 272 27.14 12.12 -1.31
CA PHE A 272 28.32 11.37 -1.75
C PHE A 272 27.93 10.29 -2.76
N PHE A 273 26.92 9.49 -2.47
CA PHE A 273 26.44 8.44 -3.38
C PHE A 273 25.90 9.01 -4.70
N GLU A 274 25.09 10.08 -4.64
CA GLU A 274 24.55 10.74 -5.83
C GLU A 274 25.67 11.30 -6.72
N SER A 275 26.74 11.86 -6.13
CA SER A 275 27.92 12.33 -6.89
C SER A 275 28.67 11.23 -7.64
N ARG A 276 28.46 9.97 -7.25
CA ARG A 276 29.02 8.77 -7.89
C ARG A 276 28.03 8.09 -8.85
N GLY A 277 26.84 8.65 -9.03
CA GLY A 277 25.77 8.06 -9.83
C GLY A 277 24.97 6.97 -9.10
N ILE A 278 25.20 6.77 -7.81
CA ILE A 278 24.51 5.77 -6.99
C ILE A 278 23.28 6.42 -6.37
N GLN A 279 22.09 6.01 -6.81
CA GLN A 279 20.83 6.53 -6.28
C GLN A 279 20.37 5.72 -5.08
N LEU A 280 20.08 6.40 -3.97
CA LEU A 280 19.48 5.76 -2.80
C LEU A 280 17.99 5.53 -3.02
N SER A 281 17.52 4.36 -2.60
CA SER A 281 16.09 4.06 -2.50
C SER A 281 15.79 3.33 -1.19
N SER A 282 14.61 2.74 -1.07
CA SER A 282 14.14 2.04 0.14
C SER A 282 13.44 0.73 -0.23
N GLY A 283 13.10 -0.08 0.79
CA GLY A 283 12.36 -1.34 0.60
C GLY A 283 11.00 -1.16 -0.10
N ASP A 284 10.45 0.06 -0.12
CA ASP A 284 9.17 0.39 -0.74
C ASP A 284 9.31 0.93 -2.18
N HIS A 285 10.51 0.85 -2.79
CA HIS A 285 10.75 1.29 -4.18
C HIS A 285 9.73 0.71 -5.16
N TRP A 286 9.32 -0.55 -4.95
CA TRP A 286 8.35 -1.25 -5.79
C TRP A 286 6.99 -1.51 -5.12
N ALA A 287 6.71 -0.87 -3.98
CA ALA A 287 5.41 -1.03 -3.32
C ALA A 287 4.27 -0.63 -4.28
N ALA A 288 3.21 -1.44 -4.34
CA ALA A 288 2.09 -1.18 -5.24
C ALA A 288 1.13 -0.13 -4.66
N GLY A 289 1.08 1.03 -5.30
CA GLY A 289 0.09 2.07 -5.01
C GLY A 289 0.34 2.81 -3.68
N ASP A 290 -0.50 3.81 -3.41
CA ASP A 290 -0.39 4.62 -2.19
C ASP A 290 -0.70 3.78 -0.94
N SER A 291 -0.27 4.24 0.24
CA SER A 291 -0.57 3.59 1.52
C SER A 291 -1.57 4.41 2.33
N CYS A 292 -2.77 3.87 2.53
CA CYS A 292 -3.84 4.46 3.34
C CYS A 292 -3.71 3.99 4.80
N TYR A 293 -3.31 4.87 5.71
CA TYR A 293 -3.30 4.56 7.15
C TYR A 293 -4.65 4.89 7.81
N SER A 294 -5.35 5.90 7.29
CA SER A 294 -6.71 6.28 7.67
C SER A 294 -7.46 6.82 6.45
N ILE A 295 -8.65 6.28 6.19
CA ILE A 295 -9.55 6.75 5.14
C ILE A 295 -10.32 8.00 5.58
N GLY A 296 -10.90 8.72 4.62
CA GLY A 296 -11.75 9.87 4.88
C GLY A 296 -11.40 11.05 3.98
N TRP A 297 -11.74 12.25 4.41
CA TRP A 297 -11.49 13.46 3.63
C TRP A 297 -11.15 14.64 4.54
N ALA A 298 -10.53 15.68 4.00
CA ALA A 298 -10.19 16.89 4.72
C ALA A 298 -10.30 18.11 3.82
N LEU A 299 -10.64 19.26 4.39
CA LEU A 299 -10.51 20.58 3.77
C LEU A 299 -9.65 21.43 4.69
N GLY A 300 -8.58 22.01 4.16
CA GLY A 300 -7.68 22.86 4.96
C GLY A 300 -6.49 23.37 4.17
N ARG A 301 -5.66 24.19 4.81
CA ARG A 301 -4.41 24.67 4.21
C ARG A 301 -3.36 23.56 4.27
N LEU A 302 -2.77 23.20 3.14
CA LEU A 302 -1.66 22.25 3.10
C LEU A 302 -0.39 22.90 3.67
N THR A 303 0.18 22.35 4.74
CA THR A 303 1.32 22.97 5.45
C THR A 303 2.46 21.95 5.57
N PHE A 304 3.59 22.23 4.92
CA PHE A 304 4.78 21.39 5.04
C PHE A 304 5.54 21.71 6.34
N ILE A 305 5.70 20.71 7.21
CA ILE A 305 6.50 20.79 8.43
C ILE A 305 7.39 19.54 8.51
N PRO A 306 8.72 19.69 8.65
CA PRO A 306 9.59 18.55 8.92
C PRO A 306 9.17 17.81 10.19
N ALA A 307 9.31 16.48 10.23
CA ALA A 307 8.81 15.66 11.32
C ALA A 307 9.34 16.12 12.70
N ALA A 308 10.61 16.51 12.77
CA ALA A 308 11.27 16.98 13.98
C ALA A 308 10.77 18.36 14.47
N GLU A 309 10.08 19.13 13.63
CA GLU A 309 9.58 20.47 13.95
C GLU A 309 8.08 20.50 14.28
N ILE A 310 7.35 19.39 14.11
CA ILE A 310 5.88 19.35 14.25
C ILE A 310 5.42 19.93 15.59
N ASP A 311 6.01 19.48 16.70
CA ASP A 311 5.63 19.94 18.04
C ASP A 311 5.87 21.45 18.24
N ALA A 312 7.01 21.95 17.74
CA ALA A 312 7.36 23.35 17.81
C ALA A 312 6.43 24.21 16.92
N ALA A 313 6.15 23.74 15.70
CA ALA A 313 5.26 24.41 14.76
C ALA A 313 3.82 24.49 15.26
N TYR A 314 3.37 23.49 16.01
CA TYR A 314 2.07 23.54 16.67
C TYR A 314 2.06 24.48 17.87
N ALA A 315 3.21 24.68 18.54
CA ALA A 315 3.34 25.57 19.70
C ALA A 315 3.24 27.05 19.31
N ASP A 316 3.73 27.39 18.12
CA ASP A 316 3.92 28.76 17.65
C ASP A 316 2.96 29.14 16.50
N ASP A 317 1.88 28.37 16.32
CA ASP A 317 0.82 28.54 15.30
C ASP A 317 1.25 28.42 13.84
N ARG A 318 2.49 27.99 13.53
CA ARG A 318 2.87 27.61 12.16
C ARG A 318 2.06 26.43 11.63
N LEU A 319 1.63 25.52 12.52
CA LEU A 319 0.73 24.40 12.23
C LEU A 319 -0.53 24.51 13.11
N ARG A 320 -1.72 24.43 12.52
CA ARG A 320 -3.00 24.62 13.22
C ARG A 320 -3.91 23.39 13.11
N PRO A 321 -4.90 23.21 14.03
CA PRO A 321 -5.92 22.15 13.94
C PRO A 321 -6.67 22.05 12.61
N THR A 322 -6.80 23.18 11.89
CA THR A 322 -7.50 23.26 10.60
C THR A 322 -6.62 23.00 9.39
N ASP A 323 -5.31 22.81 9.59
CA ASP A 323 -4.37 22.60 8.51
C ASP A 323 -4.27 21.11 8.16
N ILE A 324 -3.86 20.83 6.93
CA ILE A 324 -3.49 19.50 6.47
C ILE A 324 -1.96 19.41 6.52
N LEU A 325 -1.43 18.55 7.39
CA LEU A 325 0.01 18.39 7.59
C LEU A 325 0.63 17.61 6.43
N LEU A 326 1.65 18.19 5.80
CA LEU A 326 2.56 17.49 4.89
C LEU A 326 3.91 17.32 5.60
N THR A 327 4.41 16.10 5.77
CA THR A 327 5.62 15.85 6.58
C THR A 327 6.54 14.80 5.95
N ASP A 328 7.84 14.90 6.21
CA ASP A 328 8.89 13.97 5.78
C ASP A 328 9.10 12.76 6.70
N GLY A 329 8.30 12.65 7.75
CA GLY A 329 8.27 11.54 8.66
C GLY A 329 7.04 11.57 9.56
N VAL A 330 6.69 10.41 10.10
CA VAL A 330 5.59 10.29 11.05
C VAL A 330 6.22 10.33 12.44
N PRO A 331 6.03 11.41 13.22
CA PRO A 331 6.56 11.48 14.57
C PRO A 331 5.84 10.45 15.47
N ALA A 332 6.40 10.20 16.65
CA ALA A 332 5.77 9.31 17.63
C ALA A 332 4.37 9.78 18.04
N GLU A 333 4.14 11.10 18.04
CA GLU A 333 2.84 11.73 18.31
C GLU A 333 2.61 12.87 17.31
N VAL A 334 1.38 13.00 16.81
CA VAL A 334 0.95 14.11 15.96
C VAL A 334 -0.20 14.82 16.67
N PRO A 335 -0.14 16.15 16.86
CA PRO A 335 -1.28 16.89 17.40
C PRO A 335 -2.46 16.85 16.43
N PHE A 336 -3.68 17.16 16.91
CA PHE A 336 -4.85 17.15 16.04
C PHE A 336 -4.68 18.13 14.87
N VAL A 337 -4.88 17.62 13.65
CA VAL A 337 -4.85 18.33 12.36
C VAL A 337 -5.97 17.81 11.46
N ALA A 338 -6.36 18.56 10.44
CA ALA A 338 -7.49 18.22 9.58
C ALA A 338 -7.21 17.01 8.66
N GLY A 339 -5.94 16.77 8.31
CA GLY A 339 -5.46 15.70 7.44
C GLY A 339 -3.95 15.51 7.57
N ILE A 340 -3.44 14.32 7.26
CA ILE A 340 -2.02 13.99 7.29
C ILE A 340 -1.60 13.39 5.94
N ILE A 341 -0.58 13.99 5.32
CA ILE A 341 0.11 13.46 4.15
C ILE A 341 1.57 13.25 4.55
N SER A 342 2.02 12.00 4.57
CA SER A 342 3.44 11.69 4.72
C SER A 342 4.07 11.50 3.34
N ILE A 343 5.34 11.87 3.20
CA ILE A 343 6.15 11.52 2.02
C ILE A 343 7.13 10.38 2.30
N THR A 344 7.06 9.79 3.49
CA THR A 344 7.70 8.53 3.85
C THR A 344 6.64 7.55 4.40
N PRO A 345 6.84 6.24 4.24
CA PRO A 345 5.93 5.24 4.80
C PRO A 345 5.80 5.34 6.33
N ALA A 346 4.60 5.11 6.83
CA ALA A 346 4.28 4.92 8.25
C ALA A 346 4.06 3.44 8.57
N THR A 347 4.07 3.10 9.86
CA THR A 347 3.60 1.81 10.35
C THR A 347 2.07 1.77 10.39
N PRO A 348 1.41 0.79 9.72
CA PRO A 348 -0.01 0.52 9.90
C PRO A 348 -0.32 0.26 11.38
N ASN A 349 -1.50 0.69 11.84
CA ASN A 349 -1.94 0.52 13.24
C ASN A 349 -1.03 1.16 14.30
N SER A 350 -0.12 2.07 13.92
CA SER A 350 0.56 2.97 14.86
C SER A 350 -0.45 3.85 15.61
N HIS A 351 -0.07 4.44 16.75
CA HIS A 351 -0.95 5.34 17.50
C HIS A 351 -1.44 6.51 16.64
N VAL A 352 -0.58 7.08 15.79
CA VAL A 352 -0.96 8.14 14.85
C VAL A 352 -2.05 7.66 13.87
N ALA A 353 -1.92 6.44 13.34
CA ALA A 353 -2.92 5.86 12.45
C ALA A 353 -4.25 5.56 13.17
N ILE A 354 -4.19 5.00 14.38
CA ILE A 354 -5.39 4.71 15.20
C ILE A 354 -6.11 6.00 15.62
N LEU A 355 -5.35 7.04 15.99
CA LEU A 355 -5.89 8.37 16.28
C LEU A 355 -6.54 8.98 15.04
N ALA A 356 -5.86 8.95 13.89
CA ALA A 356 -6.40 9.46 12.64
C ALA A 356 -7.72 8.78 12.25
N ARG A 357 -7.81 7.45 12.38
CA ARG A 357 -9.05 6.68 12.15
C ARG A 357 -10.17 7.10 13.09
N SER A 358 -9.86 7.21 14.39
CA SER A 358 -10.83 7.57 15.41
C SER A 358 -11.35 9.01 15.23
N TYR A 359 -10.55 9.89 14.65
CA TYR A 359 -10.94 11.27 14.32
C TYR A 359 -11.57 11.44 12.95
N GLY A 360 -11.60 10.39 12.11
CA GLY A 360 -12.01 10.51 10.70
C GLY A 360 -11.11 11.48 9.91
N VAL A 361 -9.84 11.56 10.30
CA VAL A 361 -8.78 12.35 9.66
C VAL A 361 -8.11 11.47 8.61
N PRO A 362 -8.07 11.88 7.33
CA PRO A 362 -7.37 11.12 6.31
C PRO A 362 -5.87 11.12 6.58
N PHE A 363 -5.24 9.95 6.49
CA PHE A 363 -3.80 9.77 6.64
C PHE A 363 -3.26 8.87 5.54
N VAL A 364 -2.43 9.42 4.66
CA VAL A 364 -1.92 8.75 3.47
C VAL A 364 -0.43 9.00 3.24
N TYR A 365 0.26 8.01 2.69
CA TYR A 365 1.57 8.14 2.05
C TYR A 365 1.45 7.93 0.53
N PHE A 366 1.89 8.92 -0.25
CA PHE A 366 1.93 8.82 -1.72
C PHE A 366 3.24 8.16 -2.18
N VAL A 367 3.13 7.01 -2.86
CA VAL A 367 4.31 6.24 -3.31
C VAL A 367 4.94 6.87 -4.55
N ASN A 368 4.13 7.46 -5.45
CA ASN A 368 4.62 8.04 -6.69
C ASN A 368 5.42 9.35 -6.44
N PRO A 369 6.71 9.44 -6.86
CA PRO A 369 7.50 10.65 -6.71
C PRO A 369 6.91 11.89 -7.40
N SER A 370 6.22 11.70 -8.54
CA SER A 370 5.60 12.80 -9.28
C SER A 370 4.41 13.40 -8.51
N ASP A 371 3.59 12.57 -7.87
CA ASP A 371 2.52 13.03 -6.99
C ASP A 371 3.07 13.74 -5.77
N ARG A 372 4.13 13.21 -5.14
CA ARG A 372 4.82 13.91 -4.03
C ARG A 372 5.35 15.27 -4.47
N GLY A 373 5.93 15.36 -5.67
CA GLY A 373 6.40 16.62 -6.26
C GLY A 373 5.27 17.62 -6.48
N ARG A 374 4.16 17.19 -7.08
CA ARG A 374 2.95 17.99 -7.31
C ARG A 374 2.33 18.48 -6.00
N ILE A 375 2.18 17.59 -5.02
CA ILE A 375 1.61 17.92 -3.69
C ILE A 375 2.50 18.92 -2.95
N ARG A 376 3.83 18.78 -3.01
CA ARG A 376 4.76 19.76 -2.43
C ARG A 376 4.57 21.16 -3.04
N GLN A 377 4.25 21.27 -4.33
CA GLN A 377 3.98 22.55 -4.98
C GLN A 377 2.66 23.21 -4.52
N LEU A 378 1.75 22.44 -3.90
CA LEU A 378 0.51 22.95 -3.33
C LEU A 378 0.67 23.47 -1.90
N ALA A 379 1.87 23.38 -1.30
CA ALA A 379 2.11 23.86 0.06
C ALA A 379 1.73 25.35 0.19
N GLY A 380 0.97 25.66 1.25
CA GLY A 380 0.42 26.98 1.53
C GLY A 380 -0.99 27.23 0.96
N ARG A 381 -1.50 26.38 0.07
CA ARG A 381 -2.83 26.53 -0.56
C ARG A 381 -3.91 25.79 0.21
N GLU A 382 -5.16 26.24 0.10
CA GLU A 382 -6.34 25.50 0.55
C GLU A 382 -6.60 24.32 -0.40
N VAL A 383 -6.58 23.11 0.16
CA VAL A 383 -6.76 21.87 -0.57
C VAL A 383 -7.86 21.01 0.05
N ILE A 384 -8.43 20.14 -0.76
CA ILE A 384 -9.20 18.99 -0.30
C ILE A 384 -8.37 17.73 -0.47
N VAL A 385 -8.27 16.93 0.57
CA VAL A 385 -7.71 15.58 0.50
C VAL A 385 -8.85 14.59 0.59
N ARG A 386 -8.91 13.63 -0.32
CA ARG A 386 -9.86 12.50 -0.28
C ARG A 386 -9.07 11.20 -0.32
N VAL A 387 -9.27 10.36 0.67
CA VAL A 387 -8.64 9.05 0.84
C VAL A 387 -9.73 8.01 0.95
N SER A 388 -9.71 7.01 0.08
CA SER A 388 -10.76 5.99 -0.04
C SER A 388 -10.14 4.62 -0.27
N PRO A 389 -10.82 3.54 0.14
CA PRO A 389 -10.35 2.19 -0.16
C PRO A 389 -10.45 1.94 -1.68
N GLY A 390 -9.36 1.53 -2.31
CA GLY A 390 -9.32 1.03 -3.69
C GLY A 390 -9.29 -0.49 -3.73
N PHE A 391 -9.40 -1.07 -4.94
CA PHE A 391 -9.23 -2.52 -5.10
C PHE A 391 -7.76 -2.90 -4.86
N ARG A 392 -7.49 -3.59 -3.73
CA ARG A 392 -6.14 -3.98 -3.26
C ARG A 392 -5.14 -2.82 -3.12
N SER A 393 -5.60 -1.57 -3.12
CA SER A 393 -4.75 -0.38 -3.09
C SER A 393 -5.45 0.78 -2.38
N CYS A 394 -4.69 1.83 -2.08
CA CYS A 394 -5.21 3.10 -1.59
C CYS A 394 -5.57 4.01 -2.77
N GLU A 395 -6.74 4.64 -2.73
CA GLU A 395 -7.09 5.72 -3.65
C GLU A 395 -7.03 7.05 -2.90
N ALA A 396 -6.05 7.88 -3.21
CA ALA A 396 -5.90 9.19 -2.62
C ALA A 396 -5.81 10.29 -3.68
N LYS A 397 -6.52 11.39 -3.43
CA LYS A 397 -6.51 12.58 -4.29
C LYS A 397 -6.33 13.84 -3.45
N VAL A 398 -5.59 14.80 -4.02
CA VAL A 398 -5.42 16.15 -3.47
C VAL A 398 -5.89 17.15 -4.52
N PHE A 399 -6.96 17.87 -4.21
CA PHE A 399 -7.58 18.89 -5.05
C PHE A 399 -7.17 20.28 -4.58
N ASP A 400 -6.64 21.10 -5.47
CA ASP A 400 -6.43 22.54 -5.21
C ASP A 400 -7.78 23.26 -5.33
N VAL A 401 -8.24 23.85 -4.23
CA VAL A 401 -9.56 24.51 -4.16
C VAL A 401 -9.47 25.97 -3.75
N GLU A 402 -8.25 26.52 -3.66
CA GLU A 402 -7.99 27.91 -3.29
C GLU A 402 -8.79 28.88 -4.17
N GLY A 403 -9.67 29.66 -3.54
CA GLY A 403 -10.53 30.63 -4.22
C GLY A 403 -11.65 30.04 -5.10
N GLN A 404 -11.87 28.73 -5.07
CA GLN A 404 -12.85 28.05 -5.94
C GLN A 404 -14.16 27.69 -5.24
N LEU A 405 -14.18 27.65 -3.90
CA LEU A 405 -15.36 27.26 -3.11
C LEU A 405 -16.17 28.49 -2.69
N ALA A 406 -17.48 28.46 -2.94
CA ALA A 406 -18.38 29.45 -2.37
C ALA A 406 -18.37 29.36 -0.83
N PRO A 407 -18.49 30.49 -0.08
CA PRO A 407 -18.46 30.47 1.38
C PRO A 407 -19.50 29.53 2.03
N SER A 408 -20.70 29.42 1.45
CA SER A 408 -21.75 28.52 1.92
C SER A 408 -21.38 27.05 1.69
N PHE A 409 -20.87 26.69 0.51
CA PHE A 409 -20.39 25.34 0.21
C PHE A 409 -19.29 24.93 1.19
N ARG A 410 -18.33 25.82 1.42
CA ARG A 410 -17.24 25.62 2.38
C ARG A 410 -17.76 25.40 3.80
N SER A 411 -18.69 26.23 4.26
CA SER A 411 -19.28 26.13 5.59
C SER A 411 -20.09 24.83 5.78
N ASP A 412 -20.90 24.47 4.80
CA ASP A 412 -21.71 23.24 4.82
C ASP A 412 -20.82 21.99 4.86
N LEU A 413 -19.72 22.00 4.11
CA LEU A 413 -18.77 20.90 4.11
C LEU A 413 -18.07 20.79 5.47
N LEU A 414 -17.54 21.88 6.03
CA LEU A 414 -16.90 21.89 7.35
C LEU A 414 -17.84 21.52 8.50
N ALA A 415 -19.14 21.79 8.37
CA ALA A 415 -20.13 21.36 9.36
C ALA A 415 -20.19 19.82 9.51
N LEU A 416 -19.82 19.06 8.47
CA LEU A 416 -19.72 17.59 8.54
C LEU A 416 -18.49 17.10 9.31
N LYS A 417 -17.54 17.99 9.68
CA LYS A 417 -16.35 17.65 10.49
C LYS A 417 -16.53 17.94 11.98
N VAL A 418 -17.68 18.45 12.39
CA VAL A 418 -17.98 18.63 13.82
C VAL A 418 -18.20 17.24 14.44
N PRO A 419 -17.40 16.83 15.44
CA PRO A 419 -17.54 15.52 16.06
C PRO A 419 -18.87 15.42 16.81
N PRO A 420 -19.47 14.22 16.91
CA PRO A 420 -20.59 14.01 17.81
C PRO A 420 -20.18 14.21 19.28
N PRO A 421 -21.11 14.58 20.17
CA PRO A 421 -20.85 14.60 21.61
C PRO A 421 -20.42 13.22 22.11
N ILE A 422 -19.45 13.19 23.04
CA ILE A 422 -18.99 11.93 23.64
C ILE A 422 -20.07 11.40 24.58
N ALA A 423 -20.45 10.14 24.39
CA ALA A 423 -21.27 9.39 25.34
C ALA A 423 -20.43 8.96 26.55
N LEU A 424 -20.21 9.89 27.48
CA LEU A 424 -19.39 9.66 28.68
C LEU A 424 -20.19 8.97 29.79
N THR A 425 -19.59 7.96 30.43
CA THR A 425 -20.04 7.49 31.74
C THR A 425 -19.28 8.24 32.85
N PRO A 426 -19.94 9.10 33.64
CA PRO A 426 -19.26 9.87 34.68
C PRO A 426 -18.61 8.96 35.71
N LYS A 427 -17.43 9.36 36.20
CA LYS A 427 -16.73 8.64 37.25
C LYS A 427 -17.58 8.53 38.52
N GLN A 428 -17.47 7.41 39.21
CA GLN A 428 -18.13 7.12 40.48
C GLN A 428 -17.09 6.61 41.48
N ARG A 429 -17.35 6.83 42.78
CA ARG A 429 -16.56 6.21 43.84
C ARG A 429 -16.97 4.76 44.04
N LEU A 430 -15.99 3.87 44.11
CA LEU A 430 -16.18 2.46 44.46
C LEU A 430 -16.14 2.24 45.98
N GLY A 431 -15.47 3.12 46.72
CA GLY A 431 -15.16 2.93 48.15
C GLY A 431 -14.02 1.95 48.41
N LYS A 432 -13.27 1.58 47.37
CA LYS A 432 -12.07 0.74 47.44
C LYS A 432 -11.03 1.32 46.49
N ILE A 433 -9.75 1.26 46.87
CA ILE A 433 -8.65 1.81 46.08
C ILE A 433 -8.19 0.88 44.94
N SER A 434 -8.53 -0.41 44.99
CA SER A 434 -8.10 -1.39 43.99
C SER A 434 -9.01 -2.61 43.86
N ALA A 435 -8.90 -3.32 42.73
CA ALA A 435 -9.53 -4.62 42.49
C ALA A 435 -8.68 -5.48 41.51
N SER A 436 -8.87 -6.80 41.53
CA SER A 436 -8.34 -7.68 40.47
C SER A 436 -9.07 -7.44 39.16
N THR A 437 -8.35 -7.50 38.03
CA THR A 437 -8.95 -7.34 36.70
C THR A 437 -9.75 -8.56 36.23
N ASP A 438 -9.60 -9.74 36.87
CA ASP A 438 -10.23 -10.99 36.41
C ASP A 438 -11.77 -10.88 36.31
N GLY A 439 -12.38 -10.11 37.21
CA GLY A 439 -13.83 -9.90 37.28
C GLY A 439 -14.34 -8.64 36.58
N LEU A 440 -13.47 -7.77 36.07
CA LEU A 440 -13.90 -6.46 35.56
C LEU A 440 -14.59 -6.56 34.20
N THR A 441 -15.65 -5.78 34.04
CA THR A 441 -16.43 -5.69 32.80
C THR A 441 -16.52 -4.25 32.34
N PRO A 442 -16.97 -3.96 31.11
CA PRO A 442 -17.21 -2.60 30.66
C PRO A 442 -18.13 -1.76 31.57
N ALA A 443 -19.00 -2.39 32.38
CA ALA A 443 -19.82 -1.67 33.38
C ALA A 443 -18.97 -1.02 34.51
N ASP A 444 -17.73 -1.46 34.69
CA ASP A 444 -16.80 -0.99 35.72
C ASP A 444 -15.91 0.17 35.24
N ILE A 445 -16.06 0.64 33.99
CA ILE A 445 -15.31 1.79 33.43
C ILE A 445 -15.46 3.03 34.32
N LYS A 446 -16.63 3.24 34.91
CA LYS A 446 -16.91 4.35 35.83
C LYS A 446 -16.09 4.32 37.13
N TYR A 447 -15.42 3.21 37.45
CA TYR A 447 -14.55 3.05 38.62
C TYR A 447 -13.08 2.89 38.24
N PHE A 448 -12.78 2.26 37.11
CA PHE A 448 -11.42 1.83 36.75
C PHE A 448 -10.92 2.28 35.37
N GLY A 449 -11.76 2.97 34.58
CA GLY A 449 -11.42 3.39 33.22
C GLY A 449 -11.52 2.28 32.17
N GLY A 450 -11.38 2.68 30.89
CA GLY A 450 -11.57 1.85 29.70
C GLY A 450 -10.63 0.65 29.64
N LYS A 451 -9.32 0.90 29.59
CA LYS A 451 -8.30 -0.17 29.52
C LYS A 451 -8.41 -1.20 30.64
N ALA A 452 -8.53 -0.77 31.90
CA ALA A 452 -8.58 -1.71 33.03
C ALA A 452 -9.84 -2.57 33.02
N ALA A 453 -10.99 -1.98 32.67
CA ALA A 453 -12.25 -2.70 32.53
C ALA A 453 -12.21 -3.70 31.36
N ASN A 454 -11.72 -3.27 30.19
CA ASN A 454 -11.61 -4.11 29.00
C ASN A 454 -10.56 -5.22 29.15
N TYR A 455 -9.53 -5.02 29.99
CA TYR A 455 -8.55 -6.05 30.32
C TYR A 455 -9.19 -7.31 30.93
N GLY A 456 -10.36 -7.17 31.57
CA GLY A 456 -11.14 -8.30 32.05
C GLY A 456 -11.59 -9.28 30.97
N PHE A 457 -11.78 -8.84 29.71
CA PHE A 457 -12.01 -9.76 28.59
C PHE A 457 -10.82 -10.70 28.38
N LEU A 458 -9.61 -10.16 28.40
CA LEU A 458 -8.39 -10.97 28.24
C LEU A 458 -8.25 -11.98 29.38
N ARG A 459 -8.47 -11.53 30.62
CA ARG A 459 -8.35 -12.37 31.81
C ARG A 459 -9.38 -13.50 31.85
N ARG A 460 -10.62 -13.28 31.37
CA ARG A 460 -11.65 -14.32 31.32
C ARG A 460 -11.48 -15.28 30.15
N THR A 461 -11.06 -14.77 28.99
CA THR A 461 -11.05 -15.56 27.75
C THR A 461 -9.72 -16.29 27.53
N ILE A 462 -8.59 -15.63 27.84
CA ILE A 462 -7.24 -16.14 27.61
C ILE A 462 -6.32 -15.94 28.84
N PRO A 463 -6.69 -16.46 30.04
CA PRO A 463 -5.96 -16.21 31.28
C PRO A 463 -4.49 -16.67 31.27
N GLN A 464 -4.14 -17.67 30.47
CA GLN A 464 -2.76 -18.16 30.34
C GLN A 464 -1.89 -17.29 29.41
N HIS A 465 -2.53 -16.48 28.56
CA HIS A 465 -1.89 -15.60 27.58
C HIS A 465 -2.11 -14.11 27.89
N SER A 466 -2.57 -13.78 29.09
CA SER A 466 -2.72 -12.41 29.57
C SER A 466 -2.10 -12.31 30.96
N PRO A 467 -1.25 -11.32 31.26
CA PRO A 467 -0.63 -11.22 32.58
C PRO A 467 -1.68 -10.96 33.67
N VAL A 468 -1.44 -11.50 34.88
CA VAL A 468 -2.21 -11.11 36.06
C VAL A 468 -2.06 -9.61 36.29
N ALA A 469 -3.18 -8.94 36.53
CA ALA A 469 -3.22 -7.50 36.71
C ALA A 469 -4.20 -7.09 37.81
N LEU A 470 -3.98 -5.90 38.35
CA LEU A 470 -4.91 -5.20 39.23
C LEU A 470 -5.23 -3.83 38.63
N ALA A 471 -6.33 -3.23 39.07
CA ALA A 471 -6.69 -1.87 38.73
C ALA A 471 -6.73 -1.01 40.00
N LEU A 472 -6.05 0.15 39.98
CA LEU A 472 -6.24 1.21 40.97
C LEU A 472 -7.43 2.07 40.55
N SER A 473 -8.36 2.33 41.46
CA SER A 473 -9.64 2.99 41.16
C SER A 473 -9.53 4.51 41.05
N LEU A 474 -10.58 5.11 40.52
CA LEU A 474 -10.78 6.56 40.47
C LEU A 474 -10.95 7.20 41.87
N ASP A 475 -11.22 6.40 42.92
CA ASP A 475 -11.20 6.88 44.31
C ASP A 475 -9.80 7.42 44.68
N LEU A 476 -8.72 6.69 44.33
CA LEU A 476 -7.35 7.12 44.59
C LEU A 476 -7.00 8.40 43.85
N TRP A 477 -7.50 8.55 42.62
CA TRP A 477 -7.35 9.77 41.83
C TRP A 477 -8.04 10.96 42.51
N ASP A 478 -9.32 10.81 42.88
CA ASP A 478 -10.07 11.90 43.50
C ASP A 478 -9.48 12.31 44.85
N ASP A 479 -9.13 11.34 45.70
CA ASP A 479 -8.47 11.60 46.99
C ASP A 479 -7.10 12.27 46.81
N PHE A 480 -6.36 11.92 45.75
CA PHE A 480 -5.09 12.59 45.42
C PHE A 480 -5.31 14.04 44.97
N LEU A 481 -6.35 14.34 44.19
CA LEU A 481 -6.65 15.71 43.77
C LEU A 481 -7.18 16.59 44.92
N ASP A 482 -7.86 15.98 45.89
CA ASP A 482 -8.46 16.70 47.02
C ASP A 482 -7.44 17.04 48.13
N GLN A 483 -6.20 16.58 48.00
CA GLN A 483 -5.12 16.94 48.91
C GLN A 483 -4.85 18.45 48.92
N THR A 484 -4.54 19.00 50.10
CA THR A 484 -4.14 20.41 50.24
C THR A 484 -2.65 20.56 49.95
N LEU A 485 -2.29 21.44 49.01
CA LEU A 485 -0.91 21.76 48.68
C LEU A 485 -0.31 22.77 49.68
N PRO A 486 1.02 22.98 49.74
CA PRO A 486 1.64 23.95 50.64
C PRO A 486 1.10 25.39 50.57
N GLY A 487 0.45 25.76 49.45
CA GLY A 487 -0.21 27.07 49.27
C GLY A 487 -1.62 27.18 49.84
N GLY A 488 -2.15 26.16 50.52
CA GLY A 488 -3.46 26.16 51.19
C GLY A 488 -4.67 25.86 50.29
N LYS A 489 -4.49 25.80 48.96
CA LYS A 489 -5.51 25.30 48.02
C LYS A 489 -5.35 23.80 47.81
N THR A 490 -6.43 23.13 47.43
CA THR A 490 -6.32 21.74 46.96
C THR A 490 -5.70 21.67 45.57
N LEU A 491 -5.09 20.53 45.21
CA LEU A 491 -4.57 20.32 43.86
C LEU A 491 -5.69 20.51 42.80
N ARG A 492 -6.90 20.03 43.09
CA ARG A 492 -8.09 20.24 42.24
C ARG A 492 -8.39 21.72 42.00
N GLN A 493 -8.37 22.54 43.05
CA GLN A 493 -8.64 23.98 42.95
C GLN A 493 -7.59 24.68 42.08
N GLU A 494 -6.31 24.36 42.28
CA GLU A 494 -5.21 24.93 41.49
C GLU A 494 -5.34 24.59 40.00
N ILE A 495 -5.72 23.35 39.69
CA ILE A 495 -5.98 22.90 38.31
C ILE A 495 -7.17 23.65 37.71
N HIS A 496 -8.30 23.74 38.43
CA HIS A 496 -9.50 24.40 37.95
C HIS A 496 -9.27 25.88 37.64
N GLU A 497 -8.60 26.61 38.52
CA GLU A 497 -8.29 28.04 38.32
C GLU A 497 -7.45 28.29 37.06
N ARG A 498 -6.48 27.41 36.77
CA ARG A 498 -5.62 27.54 35.60
C ARG A 498 -6.35 27.16 34.31
N LEU A 499 -7.19 26.14 34.34
CA LEU A 499 -7.83 25.60 33.13
C LEU A 499 -9.14 26.30 32.76
N SER A 500 -9.85 26.90 33.72
CA SER A 500 -11.14 27.58 33.51
C SER A 500 -11.07 28.80 32.58
N ARG A 501 -9.87 29.32 32.31
CA ARG A 501 -9.63 30.46 31.40
C ARG A 501 -9.51 30.09 29.92
N HIS A 502 -9.50 28.80 29.59
CA HIS A 502 -9.31 28.30 28.23
C HIS A 502 -10.62 27.80 27.61
N SER A 503 -10.86 28.12 26.34
CA SER A 503 -11.98 27.64 25.54
C SER A 503 -11.47 27.13 24.19
N TYR A 504 -12.19 26.22 23.52
CA TYR A 504 -11.77 25.76 22.19
C TYR A 504 -12.20 26.75 21.08
N PRO A 505 -11.33 27.11 20.13
CA PRO A 505 -9.88 26.85 20.10
C PRO A 505 -9.13 27.76 21.10
N PRO A 506 -8.14 27.24 21.85
CA PRO A 506 -7.41 28.02 22.86
C PRO A 506 -6.24 28.81 22.26
N ASP A 507 -5.68 29.74 23.04
CA ASP A 507 -4.29 30.19 22.85
C ASP A 507 -3.36 29.04 23.24
N LEU A 508 -2.72 28.41 22.24
CA LEU A 508 -1.92 27.20 22.44
C LEU A 508 -0.68 27.45 23.29
N ALA A 509 -0.03 28.61 23.15
CA ALA A 509 1.16 28.96 23.93
C ALA A 509 0.79 29.12 25.41
N ALA A 510 -0.29 29.85 25.70
CA ALA A 510 -0.78 30.02 27.07
C ALA A 510 -1.24 28.69 27.69
N LEU A 511 -1.98 27.88 26.93
CA LEU A 511 -2.46 26.58 27.39
C LEU A 511 -1.30 25.62 27.73
N ARG A 512 -0.30 25.51 26.84
CA ARG A 512 0.87 24.63 27.06
C ARG A 512 1.65 25.03 28.30
N ALA A 513 1.82 26.32 28.56
CA ALA A 513 2.49 26.82 29.76
C ALA A 513 1.75 26.38 31.04
N ASP A 514 0.41 26.50 31.05
CA ASP A 514 -0.41 26.07 32.18
C ASP A 514 -0.36 24.57 32.41
N LEU A 515 -0.51 23.78 31.34
CA LEU A 515 -0.46 22.33 31.41
C LEU A 515 0.92 21.84 31.87
N ALA A 516 2.01 22.44 31.39
CA ALA A 516 3.36 22.14 31.86
C ALA A 516 3.50 22.41 33.36
N SER A 517 2.95 23.54 33.84
CA SER A 517 2.96 23.87 35.26
C SER A 517 2.10 22.92 36.10
N ILE A 518 0.93 22.50 35.59
CA ILE A 518 0.09 21.47 36.24
C ILE A 518 0.84 20.14 36.34
N ARG A 519 1.47 19.68 35.25
CA ARG A 519 2.29 18.45 35.27
C ARG A 519 3.42 18.53 36.29
N ALA A 520 4.01 19.71 36.49
CA ALA A 520 5.03 19.93 37.53
C ALA A 520 4.45 19.76 38.95
N LEU A 521 3.21 20.21 39.21
CA LEU A 521 2.55 20.00 40.51
C LEU A 521 2.45 18.52 40.86
N PHE A 522 2.00 17.67 39.92
CA PHE A 522 1.92 16.22 40.12
C PHE A 522 3.30 15.59 40.37
N ARG A 523 4.32 16.02 39.62
CA ARG A 523 5.66 15.40 39.64
C ARG A 523 6.50 15.82 40.85
N GLN A 524 6.31 17.04 41.36
CA GLN A 524 7.26 17.68 42.28
C GLN A 524 6.62 18.16 43.60
N THR A 525 5.32 18.48 43.61
CA THR A 525 4.67 19.11 44.77
C THR A 525 3.71 18.19 45.48
N ALA A 526 2.78 17.56 44.75
CA ALA A 526 1.80 16.65 45.28
C ALA A 526 2.44 15.31 45.67
N GLN A 527 2.04 14.78 46.83
CA GLN A 527 2.56 13.54 47.41
C GLN A 527 1.40 12.67 47.86
N PHE A 528 1.59 11.35 47.89
CA PHE A 528 0.62 10.48 48.53
C PHE A 528 0.69 10.68 50.05
N THR A 529 -0.46 10.65 50.71
CA THR A 529 -0.48 10.62 52.18
C THR A 529 0.06 9.27 52.68
N PRO A 530 0.61 9.19 53.91
CA PRO A 530 1.08 7.92 54.46
C PRO A 530 0.03 6.80 54.42
N ALA A 531 -1.25 7.13 54.62
CA ALA A 531 -2.35 6.17 54.50
C ALA A 531 -2.56 5.66 53.06
N GLN A 532 -2.43 6.54 52.06
CA GLN A 532 -2.49 6.15 50.65
C GLN A 532 -1.28 5.29 50.26
N GLU A 533 -0.08 5.64 50.73
CA GLU A 533 1.14 4.86 50.46
C GLU A 533 1.04 3.44 50.98
N GLU A 534 0.61 3.25 52.23
CA GLU A 534 0.37 1.92 52.81
C GLU A 534 -0.70 1.14 52.05
N ALA A 535 -1.80 1.81 51.66
CA ALA A 535 -2.88 1.16 50.92
C ALA A 535 -2.41 0.72 49.51
N ILE A 536 -1.64 1.56 48.81
CA ILE A 536 -1.02 1.23 47.51
C ILE A 536 -0.06 0.05 47.67
N LYS A 537 0.86 0.09 48.64
CA LYS A 537 1.79 -1.02 48.89
C LYS A 537 1.06 -2.32 49.20
N ALA A 538 0.01 -2.27 50.03
CA ALA A 538 -0.83 -3.42 50.33
C ALA A 538 -1.50 -4.01 49.07
N ALA A 539 -2.01 -3.16 48.17
CA ALA A 539 -2.59 -3.60 46.90
C ALA A 539 -1.55 -4.27 45.98
N LEU A 540 -0.29 -3.80 46.00
CA LEU A 540 0.78 -4.30 45.14
C LEU A 540 1.45 -5.59 45.63
N THR A 541 1.07 -6.11 46.81
CA THR A 541 1.63 -7.36 47.39
C THR A 541 1.46 -8.61 46.51
N ILE A 542 0.61 -8.56 45.48
CA ILE A 542 0.46 -9.64 44.50
C ILE A 542 1.62 -9.72 43.49
N PHE A 543 2.48 -8.70 43.46
CA PHE A 543 3.62 -8.59 42.55
C PHE A 543 4.94 -8.82 43.28
N GLU A 544 5.94 -9.33 42.55
CA GLU A 544 7.29 -9.50 43.06
C GLU A 544 7.98 -8.14 43.26
N PRO A 545 8.46 -7.79 44.47
CA PRO A 545 8.94 -6.43 44.75
C PRO A 545 10.15 -5.98 43.93
N SER A 546 11.06 -6.91 43.61
CA SER A 546 12.31 -6.67 42.87
C SER A 546 12.14 -6.76 41.35
N ARG A 547 10.90 -6.78 40.84
CA ARG A 547 10.60 -6.82 39.42
C ARG A 547 9.77 -5.59 39.05
N ASN A 548 10.13 -4.94 37.96
CA ASN A 548 9.42 -3.76 37.47
C ASN A 548 7.91 -4.03 37.29
N ILE A 549 7.10 -3.12 37.81
CA ILE A 549 5.64 -3.10 37.71
C ILE A 549 5.26 -1.98 36.75
N ARG A 550 4.48 -2.29 35.71
CA ARG A 550 3.98 -1.34 34.73
C ARG A 550 2.64 -0.76 35.19
N PHE A 551 2.58 0.56 35.28
CA PHE A 551 1.40 1.36 35.57
C PHE A 551 0.92 2.01 34.28
N ARG A 552 -0.19 1.50 33.74
CA ARG A 552 -0.82 1.99 32.51
C ARG A 552 -1.99 2.91 32.85
N SER A 553 -2.02 4.10 32.25
CA SER A 553 -3.14 5.04 32.32
C SER A 553 -4.44 4.35 31.92
N SER A 554 -5.51 4.47 32.73
CA SER A 554 -6.85 4.03 32.35
C SER A 554 -7.91 5.06 32.72
N THR A 555 -8.36 5.86 31.74
CA THR A 555 -9.35 6.91 31.98
C THR A 555 -10.78 6.43 31.66
N ASN A 556 -11.82 7.04 32.24
CA ASN A 556 -13.22 6.70 31.95
C ASN A 556 -13.79 7.40 30.70
N VAL A 557 -12.97 8.20 29.99
CA VAL A 557 -13.35 8.84 28.70
C VAL A 557 -12.73 8.15 27.48
N GLU A 558 -11.71 7.30 27.66
CA GLU A 558 -11.13 6.52 26.57
C GLU A 558 -11.95 5.26 26.28
N ASP A 559 -11.74 4.69 25.09
CA ASP A 559 -12.39 3.47 24.61
C ASP A 559 -13.93 3.58 24.60
N THR A 560 -14.44 4.79 24.33
CA THR A 560 -15.86 5.03 23.99
C THR A 560 -16.07 4.93 22.49
N ASP A 561 -17.32 4.81 22.05
CA ASP A 561 -17.69 4.73 20.62
C ASP A 561 -17.26 5.96 19.79
N THR A 562 -16.78 7.04 20.41
CA THR A 562 -16.46 8.32 19.75
C THR A 562 -15.13 8.95 20.20
N PHE A 563 -14.42 8.35 21.15
CA PHE A 563 -13.17 8.88 21.69
C PHE A 563 -12.18 7.76 22.05
N THR A 564 -10.99 7.81 21.46
CA THR A 564 -9.87 6.93 21.78
C THR A 564 -8.80 7.67 22.59
N GLY A 565 -8.18 6.97 23.54
CA GLY A 565 -7.04 7.47 24.31
C GLY A 565 -5.68 6.99 23.77
N ALA A 566 -5.63 6.40 22.56
CA ALA A 566 -4.39 5.92 21.95
C ALA A 566 -3.36 7.06 21.83
N GLY A 567 -2.13 6.86 22.28
CA GLY A 567 -1.08 7.89 22.22
C GLY A 567 -1.31 9.18 23.04
N LEU A 568 -2.44 9.36 23.74
CA LEU A 568 -2.70 10.60 24.51
C LEU A 568 -2.08 10.59 25.91
N TYR A 569 -1.98 9.41 26.52
CA TYR A 569 -1.57 9.21 27.90
C TYR A 569 -0.33 8.32 27.99
N GLU A 570 0.46 8.50 29.05
CA GLU A 570 1.73 7.80 29.23
C GLU A 570 1.60 6.66 30.25
N SER A 571 2.45 5.64 30.09
CA SER A 571 2.58 4.53 31.03
C SER A 571 4.01 4.47 31.56
N PHE A 572 4.15 4.18 32.85
CA PHE A 572 5.46 4.17 33.52
C PHE A 572 5.69 2.87 34.27
N SER A 573 6.94 2.43 34.32
CA SER A 573 7.34 1.33 35.19
C SER A 573 7.81 1.89 36.54
N GLY A 574 7.55 1.15 37.61
CA GLY A 574 8.08 1.44 38.95
C GLY A 574 8.53 0.18 39.69
N CYS A 575 9.50 0.35 40.58
CA CYS A 575 10.06 -0.70 41.43
C CYS A 575 9.45 -0.61 42.83
N LEU A 576 8.84 -1.69 43.31
CA LEU A 576 8.27 -1.70 44.66
C LEU A 576 9.36 -1.83 45.73
N ALA A 577 10.47 -2.51 45.42
CA ALA A 577 11.60 -2.66 46.34
C ALA A 577 12.19 -1.30 46.75
N ASP A 578 12.33 -0.36 45.80
CA ASP A 578 12.82 1.01 46.05
C ASP A 578 11.95 1.82 47.03
N ASP A 579 10.66 1.48 47.21
CA ASP A 579 9.79 2.17 48.18
C ASP A 579 9.70 1.42 49.53
N THR A 580 10.48 0.35 49.68
CA THR A 580 10.45 -0.54 50.87
C THR A 580 11.82 -0.83 51.46
N ASP A 581 12.89 -0.39 50.83
CA ASP A 581 14.24 -0.51 51.35
C ASP A 581 14.57 0.63 52.33
N ALA A 582 15.84 0.72 52.74
CA ALA A 582 16.25 1.55 53.87
C ALA A 582 16.74 2.95 53.47
N ASP A 583 16.77 3.27 52.18
CA ASP A 583 17.29 4.54 51.71
C ASP A 583 16.43 5.15 50.58
N THR A 584 17.01 6.12 49.87
CA THR A 584 16.34 6.85 48.76
C THR A 584 17.33 7.09 47.61
N ALA A 585 18.43 6.33 47.61
CA ALA A 585 19.59 6.50 46.76
C ALA A 585 19.63 5.39 45.71
N GLY A 586 19.82 5.78 44.45
CA GLY A 586 19.91 4.79 43.37
C GLY A 586 21.19 3.95 43.41
N PRO A 587 21.29 2.96 42.51
CA PRO A 587 20.40 2.72 41.37
C PRO A 587 19.11 1.99 41.75
N SER A 588 18.12 2.00 40.85
CA SER A 588 16.85 1.27 41.06
C SER A 588 17.10 -0.24 41.23
N LEU A 589 16.47 -0.86 42.23
CA LEU A 589 16.65 -2.28 42.54
C LEU A 589 16.07 -3.22 41.49
N CYS A 590 15.12 -2.74 40.68
CA CYS A 590 14.52 -3.49 39.58
C CYS A 590 15.25 -3.29 38.24
N ASP A 591 16.11 -2.27 38.16
CA ASP A 591 16.90 -1.94 36.96
C ASP A 591 18.16 -1.18 37.38
N PRO A 592 19.30 -1.88 37.52
CA PRO A 592 20.57 -1.27 37.95
C PRO A 592 21.15 -0.26 36.95
N THR A 593 20.64 -0.20 35.71
CA THR A 593 21.08 0.79 34.72
C THR A 593 20.50 2.18 34.99
N GLU A 594 19.41 2.24 35.77
CA GLU A 594 18.77 3.47 36.19
C GLU A 594 19.47 4.01 37.45
N ALA A 595 20.26 5.07 37.29
CA ALA A 595 21.10 5.63 38.36
C ALA A 595 20.34 6.18 39.57
N ASN A 596 19.03 6.36 39.48
CA ASN A 596 18.17 6.83 40.57
C ASN A 596 17.07 5.79 40.81
N GLU A 597 16.58 5.72 42.04
CA GLU A 597 15.37 4.96 42.36
C GLU A 597 14.20 5.33 41.46
N ARG A 598 13.41 4.30 41.14
CA ARG A 598 12.25 4.36 40.28
C ARG A 598 11.02 3.81 41.02
N GLY A 599 10.78 4.24 42.25
CA GLY A 599 9.63 3.84 43.07
C GLY A 599 8.25 3.87 42.39
N VAL A 600 7.32 3.05 42.86
CA VAL A 600 5.93 2.97 42.38
C VAL A 600 5.15 4.27 42.60
N PHE A 601 5.40 5.02 43.67
CA PHE A 601 4.72 6.31 43.90
C PHE A 601 5.10 7.35 42.84
N ARG A 602 6.37 7.36 42.42
CA ARG A 602 6.83 8.17 41.29
C ARG A 602 6.10 7.75 40.00
N ALA A 603 6.00 6.45 39.73
CA ALA A 603 5.34 5.96 38.53
C ALA A 603 3.87 6.39 38.46
N ILE A 604 3.10 6.22 39.54
CA ILE A 604 1.68 6.62 39.59
C ILE A 604 1.51 8.14 39.41
N ARG A 605 2.33 8.97 40.06
CA ARG A 605 2.27 10.44 39.89
C ARG A 605 2.57 10.87 38.45
N ARG A 606 3.47 10.19 37.75
CA ARG A 606 3.74 10.46 36.33
C ARG A 606 2.57 10.03 35.44
N VAL A 607 1.92 8.90 35.72
CA VAL A 607 0.67 8.49 35.03
C VAL A 607 -0.42 9.55 35.24
N TYR A 608 -0.60 10.03 36.47
CA TYR A 608 -1.57 11.08 36.79
C TYR A 608 -1.25 12.40 36.09
N ALA A 609 0.03 12.81 36.05
CA ALA A 609 0.46 13.99 35.30
C ALA A 609 0.12 13.87 33.81
N SER A 610 0.22 12.66 33.22
CA SER A 610 -0.07 12.45 31.80
C SER A 610 -1.53 12.69 31.42
N PHE A 611 -2.46 12.68 32.39
CA PHE A 611 -3.84 13.11 32.15
C PHE A 611 -3.91 14.54 31.58
N TYR A 612 -2.94 15.38 31.96
CA TYR A 612 -2.80 16.77 31.52
C TYR A 612 -1.70 16.94 30.45
N ASN A 613 -1.39 15.91 29.67
CA ASN A 613 -0.58 16.08 28.45
C ASN A 613 -1.30 17.03 27.47
N ASP A 614 -0.52 17.74 26.66
CA ASP A 614 -1.03 18.81 25.79
C ASP A 614 -2.15 18.32 24.87
N ASN A 615 -1.88 17.25 24.11
CA ASN A 615 -2.85 16.63 23.20
C ASN A 615 -4.03 16.01 23.97
N ALA A 616 -3.78 15.39 25.13
CA ALA A 616 -4.83 14.78 25.94
C ALA A 616 -5.87 15.80 26.42
N PHE A 617 -5.42 16.95 26.94
CA PHE A 617 -6.31 18.00 27.40
C PHE A 617 -6.98 18.73 26.23
N LEU A 618 -6.22 19.05 25.16
CA LEU A 618 -6.76 19.73 23.99
C LEU A 618 -7.92 18.95 23.37
N GLU A 619 -7.80 17.62 23.31
CA GLU A 619 -8.87 16.75 22.80
C GLU A 619 -10.10 16.74 23.71
N ARG A 620 -9.92 16.68 25.03
CA ARG A 620 -11.04 16.81 25.97
C ARG A 620 -11.73 18.17 25.86
N LEU A 621 -10.95 19.24 25.71
CA LEU A 621 -11.46 20.60 25.49
C LEU A 621 -12.24 20.72 24.17
N ARG A 622 -11.72 20.12 23.07
CA ARG A 622 -12.37 20.09 21.75
C ARG A 622 -13.74 19.40 21.78
N HIS A 623 -13.87 18.36 22.60
CA HIS A 623 -15.13 17.63 22.79
C HIS A 623 -16.03 18.21 23.89
N GLY A 624 -15.62 19.30 24.56
CA GLY A 624 -16.38 19.91 25.66
C GLY A 624 -16.55 18.98 26.87
N VAL A 625 -15.58 18.09 27.11
CA VAL A 625 -15.61 17.16 28.24
C VAL A 625 -15.54 17.93 29.56
N ASN A 626 -16.44 17.63 30.48
CA ASN A 626 -16.38 18.16 31.83
C ASN A 626 -15.33 17.39 32.66
N GLU A 627 -14.23 18.05 33.01
CA GLU A 627 -13.13 17.48 33.81
C GLU A 627 -13.61 16.90 35.15
N ASP A 628 -14.69 17.43 35.75
CA ASP A 628 -15.25 16.90 37.00
C ASP A 628 -15.96 15.55 36.83
N GLN A 629 -16.21 15.10 35.60
CA GLN A 629 -16.82 13.80 35.31
C GLN A 629 -15.80 12.74 34.91
N VAL A 630 -14.53 13.12 34.71
CA VAL A 630 -13.47 12.23 34.24
C VAL A 630 -12.30 12.17 35.20
N GLY A 631 -11.46 11.14 35.07
CA GLY A 631 -10.26 10.98 35.88
C GLY A 631 -9.34 9.90 35.34
N MET A 632 -8.27 9.61 36.09
CA MET A 632 -7.25 8.63 35.72
C MET A 632 -7.18 7.50 36.75
N ALA A 633 -7.77 6.35 36.41
CA ALA A 633 -7.46 5.09 37.07
C ALA A 633 -6.18 4.49 36.47
N VAL A 634 -5.70 3.38 37.04
CA VAL A 634 -4.41 2.79 36.63
C VAL A 634 -4.52 1.28 36.53
N LEU A 635 -4.27 0.73 35.33
CA LEU A 635 -4.08 -0.70 35.13
C LEU A 635 -2.65 -1.07 35.48
N VAL A 636 -2.46 -2.06 36.34
CA VAL A 636 -1.17 -2.44 36.91
C VAL A 636 -0.87 -3.91 36.64
N HIS A 637 0.27 -4.20 36.02
CA HIS A 637 0.76 -5.56 35.76
C HIS A 637 2.29 -5.55 35.68
N HIS A 638 2.97 -6.69 35.76
CA HIS A 638 4.43 -6.70 35.57
C HIS A 638 4.86 -6.20 34.18
N SER A 639 5.98 -5.48 34.10
CA SER A 639 6.59 -5.18 32.81
C SER A 639 7.21 -6.42 32.19
N SER A 640 7.39 -6.35 30.88
CA SER A 640 8.17 -7.30 30.10
C SER A 640 9.56 -6.67 29.92
N PRO A 641 10.64 -7.27 30.45
CA PRO A 641 12.00 -6.81 30.17
C PRO A 641 12.33 -6.93 28.68
N ASP A 642 12.97 -5.92 28.10
CA ASP A 642 13.27 -5.84 26.67
C ASP A 642 14.11 -7.03 26.17
N ASP A 643 15.04 -7.53 26.99
CA ASP A 643 15.89 -8.68 26.69
C ASP A 643 15.12 -10.01 26.61
N LEU A 644 13.91 -10.06 27.16
CA LEU A 644 13.00 -11.20 27.08
C LEU A 644 12.01 -11.11 25.92
N GLU A 645 11.91 -9.96 25.24
CA GLU A 645 10.99 -9.78 24.12
C GLU A 645 11.59 -10.38 22.85
N LEU A 646 10.86 -11.33 22.26
CA LEU A 646 11.17 -11.90 20.94
C LEU A 646 10.46 -11.11 19.84
N ALA A 647 9.25 -10.60 20.14
CA ALA A 647 8.49 -9.76 19.23
C ALA A 647 7.53 -8.85 20.00
N ASN A 648 7.24 -7.68 19.42
CA ASN A 648 6.27 -6.71 19.90
C ASN A 648 5.32 -6.34 18.75
N GLY A 649 4.01 -6.34 18.99
CA GLY A 649 3.05 -6.19 17.90
C GLY A 649 1.70 -5.62 18.31
N VAL A 650 0.98 -5.14 17.30
CA VAL A 650 -0.42 -4.72 17.37
C VAL A 650 -1.22 -5.48 16.34
N ALA A 651 -2.50 -5.74 16.62
CA ALA A 651 -3.36 -6.42 15.69
C ALA A 651 -4.76 -5.81 15.65
N THR A 652 -5.34 -5.72 14.47
CA THR A 652 -6.76 -5.41 14.31
C THR A 652 -7.53 -6.64 13.89
N VAL A 653 -8.63 -6.95 14.57
CA VAL A 653 -9.58 -8.00 14.19
C VAL A 653 -10.86 -7.35 13.69
N THR A 654 -11.26 -7.70 12.47
CA THR A 654 -12.52 -7.29 11.84
C THR A 654 -13.35 -8.54 11.59
N PRO A 655 -14.36 -8.81 12.42
CA PRO A 655 -15.33 -9.86 12.17
C PRO A 655 -16.18 -9.51 10.94
N SER A 656 -16.58 -10.51 10.15
CA SER A 656 -17.50 -10.28 9.04
C SER A 656 -18.46 -11.45 8.82
N ASP A 657 -19.52 -11.19 8.06
CA ASP A 657 -20.55 -12.20 7.76
C ASP A 657 -20.00 -13.39 6.92
N PHE A 658 -18.82 -13.25 6.28
CA PHE A 658 -18.21 -14.26 5.41
C PHE A 658 -16.91 -14.85 5.94
N SER A 659 -16.07 -14.02 6.57
CA SER A 659 -14.80 -14.43 7.18
C SER A 659 -14.34 -13.44 8.26
N ASP A 660 -13.82 -13.95 9.39
CA ASP A 660 -13.14 -13.07 10.34
C ASP A 660 -11.74 -12.77 9.80
N GLN A 661 -11.36 -11.50 9.84
CA GLN A 661 -10.05 -11.04 9.37
C GLN A 661 -9.23 -10.50 10.52
N ALA A 662 -7.94 -10.82 10.56
CA ALA A 662 -6.98 -10.17 11.43
C ALA A 662 -5.81 -9.62 10.61
N GLU A 663 -5.37 -8.41 10.92
CA GLU A 663 -4.12 -7.84 10.43
C GLU A 663 -3.17 -7.72 11.62
N LEU A 664 -2.01 -8.38 11.54
CA LEU A 664 -0.99 -8.41 12.58
C LEU A 664 0.22 -7.61 12.10
N VAL A 665 0.64 -6.62 12.88
CA VAL A 665 1.80 -5.77 12.62
C VAL A 665 2.84 -6.04 13.70
N THR A 666 3.98 -6.63 13.33
CA THR A 666 4.97 -7.18 14.28
C THR A 666 6.36 -6.62 14.04
N GLN A 667 7.07 -6.27 15.11
CA GLN A 667 8.50 -5.94 15.09
C GLN A 667 9.33 -6.93 15.89
N LEU A 668 10.59 -7.09 15.49
CA LEU A 668 11.56 -7.93 16.16
C LEU A 668 11.97 -7.33 17.52
N GLY A 669 12.01 -8.16 18.56
CA GLY A 669 12.43 -7.75 19.89
C GLY A 669 11.46 -6.76 20.54
N ALA A 670 12.01 -5.79 21.29
CA ALA A 670 11.25 -4.75 21.98
C ALA A 670 10.94 -3.51 21.10
N VAL A 671 11.38 -3.51 19.83
CA VAL A 671 11.14 -2.38 18.90
C VAL A 671 9.63 -2.11 18.79
N SER A 672 9.25 -0.86 18.96
CA SER A 672 7.85 -0.47 19.05
C SER A 672 7.20 -0.43 17.67
N VAL A 673 5.98 -0.99 17.56
CA VAL A 673 5.09 -0.82 16.41
C VAL A 673 4.10 0.33 16.60
N ALA A 674 3.71 0.60 17.85
CA ALA A 674 2.72 1.61 18.17
C ALA A 674 3.29 3.02 18.03
N ASN A 675 4.58 3.16 18.37
CA ASN A 675 5.40 4.37 18.24
C ASN A 675 6.72 4.00 17.53
N PRO A 676 6.69 3.74 16.22
CA PRO A 676 7.85 3.26 15.50
C PRO A 676 8.96 4.31 15.45
N ASP A 677 10.22 3.88 15.50
CA ASP A 677 11.32 4.68 14.99
C ASP A 677 11.21 4.73 13.45
N SER A 678 11.46 5.90 12.88
CA SER A 678 11.26 6.26 11.48
C SER A 678 11.93 5.33 10.44
N ALA A 679 12.89 4.49 10.85
CA ALA A 679 13.60 3.59 9.94
C ALA A 679 13.12 2.12 9.98
N ALA A 680 12.42 1.68 11.02
CA ALA A 680 12.10 0.26 11.20
C ALA A 680 10.79 -0.12 10.48
N ARG A 681 10.88 -0.89 9.40
CA ARG A 681 9.72 -1.46 8.68
C ARG A 681 9.19 -2.70 9.42
N PRO A 682 7.91 -2.75 9.86
CA PRO A 682 7.35 -3.90 10.56
C PRO A 682 6.97 -5.02 9.58
N GLU A 683 6.81 -6.24 10.10
CA GLU A 683 6.18 -7.36 9.39
C GLU A 683 4.65 -7.23 9.45
N VAL A 684 3.95 -7.38 8.32
CA VAL A 684 2.49 -7.34 8.23
C VAL A 684 1.96 -8.67 7.73
N VAL A 685 1.11 -9.31 8.54
CA VAL A 685 0.48 -10.60 8.23
C VAL A 685 -1.03 -10.45 8.27
N HIS A 686 -1.69 -10.86 7.19
CA HIS A 686 -3.14 -10.99 7.14
C HIS A 686 -3.54 -12.41 7.48
N VAL A 687 -4.57 -12.57 8.31
CA VAL A 687 -5.14 -13.86 8.68
C VAL A 687 -6.63 -13.85 8.35
N ASN A 688 -7.06 -14.79 7.52
CA ASN A 688 -8.46 -14.97 7.17
C ASN A 688 -8.97 -16.28 7.79
N LYS A 689 -10.01 -16.19 8.62
CA LYS A 689 -10.71 -17.34 9.21
C LYS A 689 -12.04 -17.53 8.49
N TYR A 690 -12.14 -18.65 7.78
CA TYR A 690 -13.37 -19.15 7.17
C TYR A 690 -13.90 -20.34 7.94
N GLU A 691 -15.11 -20.80 7.63
CA GLU A 691 -15.65 -22.05 8.18
C GLU A 691 -14.76 -23.27 7.88
N PHE A 692 -14.04 -23.26 6.76
CA PHE A 692 -13.22 -24.39 6.30
C PHE A 692 -11.75 -24.32 6.73
N GLY A 693 -11.30 -23.23 7.36
CA GLY A 693 -9.91 -23.09 7.79
C GLY A 693 -9.46 -21.66 8.04
N THR A 694 -8.28 -21.53 8.63
CA THR A 694 -7.61 -20.25 8.88
C THR A 694 -6.33 -20.21 8.05
N PHE A 695 -6.11 -19.11 7.33
CA PHE A 695 -5.00 -18.96 6.39
C PHE A 695 -4.25 -17.66 6.68
N THR A 696 -2.93 -17.75 6.74
CA THR A 696 -2.00 -16.62 6.88
C THR A 696 -1.48 -16.19 5.52
N ASP A 697 -1.33 -14.89 5.33
CA ASP A 697 -0.81 -14.25 4.12
C ASP A 697 0.19 -13.17 4.54
N LEU A 698 1.47 -13.35 4.20
CA LEU A 698 2.53 -12.40 4.51
C LEU A 698 2.48 -11.27 3.48
N ARG A 699 1.99 -10.11 3.92
CA ARG A 699 1.86 -8.92 3.07
C ARG A 699 3.15 -8.13 2.98
N GLN A 700 3.93 -8.14 4.05
CA GLN A 700 5.15 -7.38 4.15
C GLN A 700 6.13 -8.01 5.16
N HIS A 701 7.38 -8.21 4.75
CA HIS A 701 8.50 -8.60 5.60
C HIS A 701 9.01 -7.44 6.46
N SER A 702 9.47 -7.75 7.67
CA SER A 702 10.17 -6.79 8.52
C SER A 702 11.55 -6.41 7.95
N GLY A 703 11.90 -5.14 8.08
CA GLY A 703 13.26 -4.65 7.78
C GLY A 703 14.31 -5.03 8.82
N LEU A 704 13.91 -5.63 9.95
CA LEU A 704 14.79 -6.05 11.05
C LEU A 704 15.20 -7.52 10.97
N VAL A 705 14.71 -8.27 9.97
CA VAL A 705 15.06 -9.67 9.76
C VAL A 705 15.68 -9.85 8.38
N GLN A 706 16.48 -10.90 8.20
CA GLN A 706 17.04 -11.22 6.90
C GLN A 706 15.93 -11.54 5.88
N LEU A 707 16.15 -11.19 4.60
CA LEU A 707 15.22 -11.56 3.52
C LEU A 707 14.89 -13.06 3.56
N GLY A 708 13.58 -13.38 3.54
CA GLY A 708 13.05 -14.73 3.64
C GLY A 708 12.84 -15.25 5.08
N ALA A 709 13.28 -14.51 6.11
CA ALA A 709 12.91 -14.78 7.48
C ALA A 709 11.58 -14.10 7.86
N SER A 710 11.08 -14.46 9.05
CA SER A 710 9.91 -13.87 9.68
C SER A 710 10.24 -13.48 11.12
N VAL A 711 9.46 -12.57 11.70
CA VAL A 711 9.70 -12.07 13.06
C VAL A 711 9.37 -13.14 14.11
N MET A 712 8.29 -13.88 13.89
CA MET A 712 7.85 -15.00 14.73
C MET A 712 7.93 -16.32 13.96
N ASP A 713 7.71 -17.46 14.63
CA ASP A 713 7.86 -18.77 13.98
C ASP A 713 6.77 -18.97 12.92
N TRP A 714 7.16 -18.91 11.64
CA TRP A 714 6.23 -19.01 10.51
C TRP A 714 5.74 -20.45 10.25
N ASP A 715 4.45 -20.70 10.01
CA ASP A 715 3.26 -19.83 10.20
C ASP A 715 2.55 -20.07 11.55
N LYS A 716 3.12 -20.98 12.36
CA LYS A 716 2.52 -21.49 13.60
C LYS A 716 2.17 -20.39 14.60
N ASP A 717 3.08 -19.47 14.90
CA ASP A 717 2.83 -18.44 15.92
C ASP A 717 1.73 -17.48 15.51
N TYR A 718 1.67 -17.11 14.22
CA TYR A 718 0.62 -16.26 13.68
C TYR A 718 -0.75 -16.94 13.75
N LEU A 719 -0.80 -18.23 13.44
CA LEU A 719 -2.02 -19.04 13.59
C LEU A 719 -2.43 -19.20 15.06
N ASP A 720 -1.49 -19.39 15.97
CA ASP A 720 -1.81 -19.55 17.40
C ASP A 720 -2.24 -18.23 18.05
N LEU A 721 -1.58 -17.12 17.71
CA LEU A 721 -1.98 -15.79 18.17
C LEU A 721 -3.37 -15.42 17.64
N SER A 722 -3.63 -15.60 16.34
CA SER A 722 -4.94 -15.27 15.75
C SER A 722 -6.09 -16.03 16.41
N LYS A 723 -5.91 -17.30 16.81
CA LYS A 723 -6.91 -18.03 17.61
C LYS A 723 -7.23 -17.33 18.93
N LEU A 724 -6.22 -16.80 19.63
CA LEU A 724 -6.43 -16.05 20.87
C LEU A 724 -7.21 -14.76 20.61
N LEU A 725 -6.84 -14.03 19.55
CA LEU A 725 -7.49 -12.76 19.19
C LEU A 725 -8.95 -12.97 18.78
N PHE A 726 -9.24 -13.97 17.94
CA PHE A 726 -10.61 -14.31 17.54
C PHE A 726 -11.46 -14.75 18.73
N ALA A 727 -10.91 -15.53 19.67
CA ALA A 727 -11.64 -15.93 20.87
C ALA A 727 -12.04 -14.72 21.72
N VAL A 728 -11.16 -13.71 21.86
CA VAL A 728 -11.48 -12.47 22.57
C VAL A 728 -12.52 -11.66 21.78
N ALA A 729 -12.43 -11.61 20.46
CA ALA A 729 -13.41 -10.95 19.61
C ALA A 729 -14.82 -11.57 19.73
N ASP A 730 -14.91 -12.91 19.72
CA ASP A 730 -16.16 -13.65 19.94
C ASP A 730 -16.77 -13.32 21.32
N ALA A 731 -15.92 -13.26 22.36
CA ALA A 731 -16.35 -12.90 23.71
C ALA A 731 -16.84 -11.44 23.79
N TYR A 732 -16.19 -10.52 23.08
CA TYR A 732 -16.60 -9.12 22.99
C TYR A 732 -17.96 -8.97 22.29
N GLN A 733 -18.14 -9.61 21.13
CA GLN A 733 -19.41 -9.61 20.41
C GLN A 733 -20.55 -10.24 21.22
N THR A 734 -20.27 -11.31 21.95
CA THR A 734 -21.25 -11.94 22.84
C THR A 734 -21.71 -10.97 23.95
N HIS A 735 -20.80 -10.13 24.44
CA HIS A 735 -21.13 -9.11 25.44
C HIS A 735 -21.90 -7.92 24.85
N PHE A 736 -21.62 -7.56 23.59
CA PHE A 736 -22.24 -6.45 22.88
C PHE A 736 -23.00 -6.92 21.62
N PRO A 737 -24.10 -7.70 21.75
CA PRO A 737 -24.80 -8.30 20.61
C PRO A 737 -25.42 -7.27 19.65
N GLN A 738 -25.58 -6.01 20.08
CA GLN A 738 -26.05 -4.91 19.25
C GLN A 738 -24.97 -4.33 18.32
N LYS A 739 -23.69 -4.56 18.60
CA LYS A 739 -22.57 -4.06 17.78
C LYS A 739 -22.33 -5.04 16.64
N ARG A 740 -22.70 -4.63 15.42
CA ARG A 740 -22.51 -5.44 14.22
C ARG A 740 -21.07 -5.25 13.72
N ASN A 741 -20.28 -6.31 13.71
CA ASN A 741 -18.89 -6.34 13.21
C ASN A 741 -17.95 -5.30 13.87
N PRO A 742 -17.79 -5.32 15.21
CA PRO A 742 -16.88 -4.40 15.90
C PRO A 742 -15.43 -4.66 15.48
N VAL A 743 -14.70 -3.60 15.10
CA VAL A 743 -13.27 -3.68 14.83
C VAL A 743 -12.52 -3.57 16.15
N LEU A 744 -11.75 -4.60 16.52
CA LEU A 744 -11.01 -4.64 17.77
C LEU A 744 -9.52 -4.46 17.54
N ASP A 745 -8.89 -3.60 18.33
CA ASP A 745 -7.45 -3.39 18.40
C ASP A 745 -6.86 -4.14 19.61
N PHE A 746 -5.71 -4.78 19.37
CA PHE A 746 -4.99 -5.58 20.35
C PHE A 746 -3.52 -5.19 20.38
N GLU A 747 -2.93 -5.20 21.58
CA GLU A 747 -1.47 -5.20 21.76
C GLU A 747 -1.02 -6.59 22.20
N TYR A 748 0.05 -7.11 21.61
CA TYR A 748 0.64 -8.40 21.97
C TYR A 748 2.16 -8.38 21.98
N LYS A 749 2.73 -9.40 22.61
CA LYS A 749 4.17 -9.70 22.63
C LYS A 749 4.41 -11.19 22.49
N LYS A 750 5.57 -11.57 21.93
CA LYS A 750 6.15 -12.91 22.09
C LYS A 750 7.33 -12.78 23.05
N LEU A 751 7.32 -13.53 24.16
CA LEU A 751 8.35 -13.48 25.21
C LEU A 751 9.12 -14.79 25.29
N LYS A 752 10.40 -14.78 25.68
CA LYS A 752 11.15 -16.01 25.97
C LYS A 752 10.47 -16.83 27.09
N PRO A 753 10.39 -18.18 26.97
CA PRO A 753 10.92 -19.04 25.91
C PRO A 753 9.90 -19.37 24.79
N GLY A 754 9.09 -18.41 24.33
CA GLY A 754 8.11 -18.57 23.24
C GLY A 754 6.64 -18.32 23.63
N VAL A 755 6.38 -17.57 24.70
CA VAL A 755 5.02 -17.30 25.21
C VAL A 755 4.40 -16.14 24.45
N LEU A 756 3.26 -16.39 23.79
CA LEU A 756 2.39 -15.34 23.24
C LEU A 756 1.59 -14.70 24.36
N GLN A 757 1.63 -13.37 24.43
CA GLN A 757 0.96 -12.58 25.47
C GLN A 757 0.16 -11.44 24.85
N VAL A 758 -1.14 -11.36 25.14
CA VAL A 758 -2.03 -10.24 24.78
C VAL A 758 -2.19 -9.33 25.99
N LYS A 759 -1.99 -8.03 25.79
CA LYS A 759 -1.88 -7.04 26.88
C LYS A 759 -2.94 -5.94 26.83
N GLN A 760 -3.71 -5.88 25.76
CA GLN A 760 -4.78 -4.91 25.62
C GLN A 760 -5.80 -5.41 24.59
N VAL A 761 -7.06 -5.03 24.80
CA VAL A 761 -8.13 -5.09 23.79
C VAL A 761 -8.96 -3.82 23.92
N ARG A 762 -9.31 -3.22 22.79
CA ARG A 762 -10.24 -2.10 22.72
C ARG A 762 -10.99 -2.13 21.39
N GLU A 763 -12.15 -1.49 21.32
CA GLU A 763 -12.83 -1.27 20.05
C GLU A 763 -12.30 0.00 19.39
N ILE A 764 -12.10 -0.05 18.06
CA ILE A 764 -11.82 1.13 17.25
C ILE A 764 -13.16 1.73 16.83
N PRO A 765 -13.48 2.98 17.23
CA PRO A 765 -14.65 3.70 16.74
C PRO A 765 -14.80 3.63 15.23
N GLN A 766 -15.96 3.17 14.77
CA GLN A 766 -16.31 3.17 13.35
C GLN A 766 -17.32 4.28 13.06
N PRO A 767 -17.18 5.03 11.96
CA PRO A 767 -18.21 5.97 11.55
C PRO A 767 -19.53 5.27 11.27
N ASP A 768 -20.65 5.97 11.46
CA ASP A 768 -21.97 5.45 11.10
C ASP A 768 -22.02 5.11 9.60
N ALA A 769 -22.47 3.90 9.28
CA ALA A 769 -22.64 3.41 7.92
C ALA A 769 -24.03 3.76 7.33
N THR A 770 -24.86 4.49 8.06
CA THR A 770 -26.20 4.89 7.60
C THR A 770 -26.11 6.05 6.62
N ALA A 771 -26.52 5.80 5.38
CA ALA A 771 -26.55 6.80 4.31
C ALA A 771 -27.52 7.95 4.64
N SER A 772 -26.95 9.11 5.01
CA SER A 772 -27.70 10.27 5.53
C SER A 772 -27.24 11.60 4.95
N ILE A 773 -26.03 11.68 4.39
CA ILE A 773 -25.43 12.90 3.89
C ILE A 773 -25.69 13.04 2.40
N VAL A 774 -26.25 14.18 1.97
CA VAL A 774 -26.31 14.53 0.54
C VAL A 774 -24.90 14.91 0.05
N PRO A 775 -24.35 14.24 -0.97
CA PRO A 775 -22.99 14.47 -1.44
C PRO A 775 -22.77 15.85 -2.07
N PHE A 776 -21.51 16.23 -2.18
CA PHE A 776 -21.00 17.45 -2.80
C PHE A 776 -20.24 17.07 -4.06
N LEU A 777 -20.56 17.74 -5.17
CA LEU A 777 -19.80 17.66 -6.40
C LEU A 777 -18.72 18.74 -6.39
N LEU A 778 -17.46 18.31 -6.53
CA LEU A 778 -16.32 19.16 -6.78
C LEU A 778 -16.03 19.20 -8.28
N ASN A 779 -15.64 20.38 -8.75
CA ASN A 779 -15.16 20.57 -10.11
C ASN A 779 -13.75 20.01 -10.25
N GLU A 780 -13.62 18.89 -10.97
CA GLU A 780 -12.35 18.34 -11.47
C GLU A 780 -12.45 18.34 -13.01
N PRO A 781 -12.02 19.43 -13.69
CA PRO A 781 -12.05 19.47 -15.14
C PRO A 781 -11.37 18.25 -15.74
N THR A 782 -12.11 17.48 -16.53
CA THR A 782 -11.65 16.18 -17.03
C THR A 782 -11.96 16.03 -18.51
N ASP A 783 -10.97 15.56 -19.24
CA ASP A 783 -11.15 15.19 -20.64
C ASP A 783 -11.72 13.77 -20.75
N TYR A 784 -12.80 13.60 -21.52
CA TYR A 784 -13.45 12.31 -21.76
C TYR A 784 -13.40 11.92 -23.22
N CYS A 785 -13.17 10.63 -23.46
CA CYS A 785 -13.13 10.01 -24.76
C CYS A 785 -14.11 8.83 -24.79
N VAL A 786 -14.52 8.40 -25.99
CA VAL A 786 -15.24 7.12 -26.12
C VAL A 786 -14.35 5.99 -25.60
N PHE A 787 -14.89 5.22 -24.66
CA PHE A 787 -14.22 4.06 -24.08
C PHE A 787 -14.13 2.95 -25.12
N GLN A 788 -12.92 2.65 -25.57
CA GLN A 788 -12.64 1.59 -26.54
C GLN A 788 -12.19 0.32 -25.81
N GLY A 789 -13.09 -0.22 -24.99
CA GLY A 789 -12.96 -1.51 -24.27
C GLY A 789 -14.18 -2.39 -24.51
N GLU A 790 -14.44 -3.36 -23.64
CA GLU A 790 -15.57 -4.32 -23.75
C GLU A 790 -16.93 -3.64 -23.47
N HIS A 791 -17.34 -2.72 -24.36
CA HIS A 791 -18.59 -1.99 -24.28
C HIS A 791 -19.01 -1.42 -25.65
N GLY A 792 -20.32 -1.47 -25.92
CA GLY A 792 -20.93 -0.92 -27.13
C GLY A 792 -20.70 -1.82 -28.36
N GLU A 793 -20.98 -1.26 -29.54
CA GLU A 793 -20.69 -1.89 -30.84
C GLU A 793 -19.59 -1.09 -31.56
N VAL A 794 -18.72 -1.76 -32.34
CA VAL A 794 -17.56 -1.11 -32.96
C VAL A 794 -17.93 0.08 -33.85
N LEU A 795 -19.05 0.01 -34.58
CA LEU A 795 -19.49 1.10 -35.45
C LEU A 795 -20.14 2.26 -34.67
N ALA A 796 -20.77 1.99 -33.52
CA ALA A 796 -21.22 3.04 -32.60
C ALA A 796 -20.00 3.75 -31.99
N ASN A 797 -19.00 2.98 -31.51
CA ASN A 797 -17.73 3.50 -30.99
C ASN A 797 -16.98 4.34 -32.03
N HIS A 798 -17.12 4.02 -33.33
CA HIS A 798 -16.53 4.79 -34.42
C HIS A 798 -17.32 6.04 -34.79
N ARG A 799 -18.65 5.94 -34.99
CA ARG A 799 -19.50 7.09 -35.38
C ARG A 799 -19.64 8.13 -34.28
N LEU A 800 -19.76 7.69 -33.04
CA LEU A 800 -19.93 8.57 -31.87
C LEU A 800 -18.60 8.95 -31.23
N LYS A 801 -17.48 8.62 -31.89
CA LYS A 801 -16.15 8.99 -31.44
C LYS A 801 -16.07 10.50 -31.22
N CYS A 802 -15.65 10.89 -30.03
CA CYS A 802 -15.63 12.26 -29.60
C CYS A 802 -14.58 12.48 -28.50
N ARG A 803 -14.22 13.74 -28.31
CA ARG A 803 -13.41 14.21 -27.19
C ARG A 803 -14.18 15.32 -26.49
N TRP A 804 -14.28 15.20 -25.18
CA TRP A 804 -14.94 16.15 -24.32
C TRP A 804 -13.90 16.79 -23.42
N ALA A 805 -14.06 18.08 -23.11
CA ALA A 805 -13.56 18.69 -21.89
C ALA A 805 -14.77 19.08 -21.05
N LEU A 806 -14.96 18.45 -19.89
CA LEU A 806 -16.10 18.67 -19.01
C LEU A 806 -15.65 19.35 -17.72
N ALA A 807 -16.33 20.44 -17.35
CA ALA A 807 -16.20 21.11 -16.07
C ALA A 807 -17.58 21.27 -15.41
N THR A 808 -17.65 20.99 -14.12
CA THR A 808 -18.88 21.03 -13.32
C THR A 808 -18.90 22.25 -12.41
N GLN A 809 -20.07 22.56 -11.85
CA GLN A 809 -20.17 23.50 -10.75
C GLN A 809 -19.77 22.81 -9.44
N ASN A 810 -19.19 23.57 -8.51
CA ASN A 810 -19.06 23.16 -7.11
C ASN A 810 -20.45 23.26 -6.45
N VAL A 811 -21.14 22.13 -6.27
CA VAL A 811 -22.55 22.14 -5.82
C VAL A 811 -22.86 20.96 -4.91
N ARG A 812 -23.77 21.16 -3.95
CA ARG A 812 -24.35 20.07 -3.17
C ARG A 812 -25.47 19.41 -3.98
N LEU A 813 -25.41 18.09 -4.15
CA LEU A 813 -26.28 17.30 -5.05
C LEU A 813 -27.69 17.07 -4.49
N THR A 814 -28.33 18.17 -4.06
CA THR A 814 -29.73 18.19 -3.62
C THR A 814 -30.68 17.94 -4.79
N ALA A 815 -31.92 17.56 -4.51
CA ALA A 815 -32.94 17.40 -5.54
C ALA A 815 -33.15 18.67 -6.39
N ALA A 816 -32.99 19.85 -5.80
CA ALA A 816 -33.08 21.13 -6.52
C ALA A 816 -31.89 21.36 -7.45
N ALA A 817 -30.67 20.99 -7.02
CA ALA A 817 -29.47 21.07 -7.86
C ALA A 817 -29.53 20.08 -9.02
N LEU A 818 -29.97 18.84 -8.76
CA LEU A 818 -30.12 17.78 -9.76
C LEU A 818 -31.28 18.02 -10.74
N ALA A 819 -32.17 18.98 -10.49
CA ALA A 819 -33.20 19.39 -11.44
C ALA A 819 -32.64 20.27 -12.58
N GLN A 820 -31.35 20.62 -12.53
CA GLN A 820 -30.64 21.40 -13.52
C GLN A 820 -29.33 20.71 -13.89
N SER A 821 -28.81 21.02 -15.09
CA SER A 821 -27.49 20.53 -15.49
C SER A 821 -26.42 21.13 -14.59
N PHE A 822 -25.62 20.28 -13.95
CA PHE A 822 -24.47 20.71 -13.13
C PHE A 822 -23.20 20.97 -13.96
N TYR A 823 -23.23 20.74 -15.27
CA TYR A 823 -22.13 21.06 -16.17
C TYR A 823 -22.05 22.57 -16.42
N ALA A 824 -20.99 23.19 -15.89
CA ALA A 824 -20.76 24.63 -16.02
C ALA A 824 -20.19 25.00 -17.39
N ALA A 825 -19.30 24.16 -17.92
CA ALA A 825 -18.70 24.32 -19.23
C ALA A 825 -18.42 22.95 -19.85
N SER A 826 -18.79 22.81 -21.12
CA SER A 826 -18.53 21.62 -21.91
C SER A 826 -17.89 22.04 -23.23
N ASN A 827 -16.88 21.31 -23.67
CA ASN A 827 -16.33 21.42 -25.03
C ASN A 827 -16.34 20.04 -25.68
N LEU A 828 -17.16 19.86 -26.71
CA LEU A 828 -17.32 18.62 -27.45
C LEU A 828 -16.67 18.76 -28.83
N GLU A 829 -15.58 18.03 -29.05
CA GLU A 829 -15.02 17.76 -30.38
C GLU A 829 -15.59 16.43 -30.90
N TYR A 830 -16.27 16.46 -32.04
CA TYR A 830 -16.95 15.29 -32.60
C TYR A 830 -16.84 15.28 -34.12
N HIS A 831 -16.95 14.09 -34.69
CA HIS A 831 -16.94 13.91 -36.13
C HIS A 831 -18.38 13.84 -36.68
N GLU A 832 -18.67 14.61 -37.73
CA GLU A 832 -19.92 14.55 -38.48
C GLU A 832 -19.65 14.71 -39.98
N ALA A 833 -20.11 13.74 -40.78
CA ALA A 833 -20.07 13.78 -42.25
C ALA A 833 -18.69 14.07 -42.87
N GLY A 834 -17.64 13.47 -42.34
CA GLY A 834 -16.26 13.62 -42.80
C GLY A 834 -15.50 14.80 -42.20
N GLN A 835 -16.12 15.56 -41.29
CA GLN A 835 -15.54 16.77 -40.71
C GLN A 835 -15.52 16.72 -39.18
N ILE A 836 -14.44 17.21 -38.60
CA ILE A 836 -14.34 17.44 -37.15
C ILE A 836 -14.99 18.78 -36.84
N LYS A 837 -15.92 18.78 -35.88
CA LYS A 837 -16.67 19.94 -35.41
C LYS A 837 -16.49 20.09 -33.91
N THR A 838 -16.79 21.29 -33.42
CA THR A 838 -16.68 21.63 -32.01
C THR A 838 -17.95 22.32 -31.53
N LEU A 839 -18.42 21.98 -30.34
CA LEU A 839 -19.51 22.66 -29.64
C LEU A 839 -19.06 22.99 -28.21
N ALA A 840 -19.13 24.27 -27.85
CA ALA A 840 -18.64 24.76 -26.56
C ALA A 840 -19.71 25.54 -25.80
N GLY A 841 -19.57 25.58 -24.46
CA GLY A 841 -20.44 26.33 -23.55
C GLY A 841 -21.22 25.42 -22.60
N ALA A 842 -22.14 26.00 -21.82
CA ALA A 842 -23.00 25.22 -20.92
C ALA A 842 -24.03 24.41 -21.73
N LEU A 843 -24.27 23.15 -21.35
CA LEU A 843 -25.20 22.26 -22.06
C LEU A 843 -26.62 22.85 -22.26
N PRO A 844 -27.22 23.56 -21.28
CA PRO A 844 -28.55 24.16 -21.47
C PRO A 844 -28.61 25.24 -22.57
N ALA A 845 -27.47 25.78 -23.01
CA ALA A 845 -27.39 26.75 -24.09
C ALA A 845 -27.26 26.10 -25.48
N TRP A 846 -27.18 24.77 -25.55
CA TRP A 846 -27.03 24.04 -26.81
C TRP A 846 -28.36 23.95 -27.58
N PRO A 847 -28.32 23.67 -28.90
CA PRO A 847 -29.51 23.63 -29.73
C PRO A 847 -30.55 22.61 -29.25
N ASN A 848 -31.78 23.07 -29.03
CA ASN A 848 -32.90 22.26 -28.52
C ASN A 848 -32.55 21.54 -27.21
N ALA A 849 -31.75 22.18 -26.36
CA ALA A 849 -31.31 21.57 -25.11
C ALA A 849 -32.47 21.33 -24.14
N SER A 850 -32.43 20.21 -23.43
CA SER A 850 -33.30 19.95 -22.28
C SER A 850 -32.56 19.09 -21.25
N HIS A 851 -33.02 19.16 -20.01
CA HIS A 851 -32.43 18.44 -18.89
C HIS A 851 -33.51 17.65 -18.15
N GLY A 852 -33.17 16.45 -17.71
CA GLY A 852 -33.99 15.62 -16.83
C GLY A 852 -33.15 14.93 -15.78
N PHE A 853 -33.79 14.52 -14.68
CA PHE A 853 -33.16 13.70 -13.65
C PHE A 853 -34.16 12.67 -13.15
N SER A 854 -33.75 11.39 -13.16
CA SER A 854 -34.57 10.26 -12.73
C SER A 854 -33.71 9.17 -12.11
N GLY A 855 -34.14 8.66 -10.95
CA GLY A 855 -33.37 7.66 -10.21
C GLY A 855 -32.03 8.23 -9.75
N LEU A 856 -30.94 7.82 -10.41
CA LEU A 856 -29.57 8.28 -10.17
C LEU A 856 -28.97 9.00 -11.39
N THR A 857 -29.71 9.16 -12.47
CA THR A 857 -29.18 9.58 -13.77
C THR A 857 -29.69 10.95 -14.13
N THR A 858 -28.77 11.88 -14.44
CA THR A 858 -29.09 13.11 -15.15
C THR A 858 -29.01 12.87 -16.65
N GLU A 859 -29.96 13.45 -17.39
CA GLU A 859 -30.10 13.31 -18.83
C GLU A 859 -30.04 14.71 -19.47
N ASP A 860 -28.90 15.07 -20.05
CA ASP A 860 -28.75 16.31 -20.82
C ASP A 860 -28.91 16.00 -22.30
N ARG A 861 -29.98 16.51 -22.93
CA ARG A 861 -30.33 16.25 -24.34
C ARG A 861 -30.12 17.47 -25.21
N TRP A 862 -29.70 17.29 -26.46
CA TRP A 862 -29.65 18.32 -27.50
C TRP A 862 -29.85 17.69 -28.89
N SER A 863 -30.07 18.47 -29.94
CA SER A 863 -30.21 17.91 -31.29
C SER A 863 -29.60 18.75 -32.40
N PHE A 864 -29.16 18.08 -33.45
CA PHE A 864 -28.62 18.66 -34.67
C PHE A 864 -29.40 18.20 -35.91
N GLY A 865 -29.28 18.96 -37.00
CA GLY A 865 -29.90 18.64 -38.28
C GLY A 865 -31.42 18.82 -38.28
N ALA A 866 -32.05 18.41 -39.38
CA ALA A 866 -33.50 18.44 -39.55
C ALA A 866 -33.96 17.29 -40.46
N GLY A 867 -35.20 16.83 -40.30
CA GLY A 867 -35.76 15.77 -41.13
C GLY A 867 -34.92 14.48 -41.08
N PRO A 868 -34.62 13.83 -42.21
CA PRO A 868 -33.86 12.56 -42.24
C PRO A 868 -32.44 12.62 -41.66
N SER A 869 -31.82 13.81 -41.60
CA SER A 869 -30.48 13.99 -41.02
C SER A 869 -30.51 14.39 -39.55
N GLN A 870 -31.69 14.48 -38.93
CA GLN A 870 -31.82 14.85 -37.53
C GLN A 870 -31.20 13.78 -36.62
N ARG A 871 -30.46 14.25 -35.63
CA ARG A 871 -29.84 13.44 -34.58
C ARG A 871 -30.14 14.08 -33.23
N THR A 872 -30.65 13.30 -32.30
CA THR A 872 -30.86 13.72 -30.92
C THR A 872 -29.83 13.03 -30.04
N TYR A 873 -28.98 13.81 -29.41
CA TYR A 873 -27.95 13.34 -28.50
C TYR A 873 -28.46 13.44 -27.06
N GLU A 874 -28.01 12.51 -26.22
CA GLU A 874 -28.31 12.45 -24.80
C GLU A 874 -27.05 12.05 -24.03
N LEU A 875 -26.54 12.94 -23.18
CA LEU A 875 -25.50 12.62 -22.21
C LEU A 875 -26.17 12.17 -20.91
N ARG A 876 -26.05 10.88 -20.62
CA ARG A 876 -26.49 10.27 -19.36
C ARG A 876 -25.33 10.27 -18.39
N THR A 877 -25.51 10.92 -17.24
CA THR A 877 -24.52 10.88 -16.15
C THR A 877 -25.16 10.21 -14.94
N THR A 878 -24.69 9.02 -14.59
CA THR A 878 -25.23 8.21 -13.50
C THR A 878 -24.36 8.36 -12.26
N LEU A 879 -24.98 8.90 -11.20
CA LEU A 879 -24.35 9.03 -9.89
C LEU A 879 -24.29 7.66 -9.21
N PRO A 880 -23.26 7.38 -8.39
CA PRO A 880 -23.18 6.14 -7.63
C PRO A 880 -24.30 6.05 -6.59
N GLN A 881 -24.63 7.17 -5.94
CA GLN A 881 -25.68 7.27 -4.91
C GLN A 881 -26.10 8.71 -4.63
N LEU A 882 -27.32 8.90 -4.10
CA LEU A 882 -27.85 10.22 -3.69
C LEU A 882 -27.56 10.59 -2.25
N LYS A 883 -27.15 9.61 -1.45
CA LYS A 883 -26.74 9.79 -0.06
C LYS A 883 -25.54 8.91 0.19
N VAL A 884 -24.58 9.45 0.93
CA VAL A 884 -23.45 8.70 1.49
C VAL A 884 -23.62 8.59 3.00
N SER A 885 -22.98 7.59 3.58
CA SER A 885 -22.83 7.48 5.03
C SER A 885 -21.66 8.34 5.54
N PRO A 886 -21.61 8.68 6.84
CA PRO A 886 -20.41 9.25 7.47
C PRO A 886 -19.12 8.43 7.31
N ALA A 887 -19.22 7.12 7.05
CA ALA A 887 -18.08 6.25 6.74
C ALA A 887 -17.51 6.46 5.33
N GLU A 888 -18.26 7.10 4.43
CA GLU A 888 -17.88 7.34 3.04
C GLU A 888 -17.49 8.81 2.82
N SER A 889 -16.72 9.07 1.77
CA SER A 889 -16.47 10.45 1.33
C SER A 889 -17.77 11.08 0.80
N PRO A 890 -18.18 12.26 1.30
CA PRO A 890 -19.29 13.01 0.74
C PRO A 890 -18.89 13.78 -0.51
N LEU A 891 -17.64 13.69 -0.95
CA LEU A 891 -17.10 14.42 -2.09
C LEU A 891 -17.04 13.52 -3.32
N PHE A 892 -17.80 13.90 -4.34
CA PHE A 892 -17.76 13.33 -5.68
C PHE A 892 -17.15 14.32 -6.67
N THR A 893 -16.66 13.76 -7.76
CA THR A 893 -16.18 14.41 -8.97
C THR A 893 -16.89 13.74 -10.15
N VAL A 894 -16.86 14.35 -11.33
CA VAL A 894 -17.44 13.71 -12.52
C VAL A 894 -16.75 12.37 -12.86
N ARG A 895 -15.50 12.16 -12.41
CA ARG A 895 -14.77 10.89 -12.56
C ARG A 895 -15.35 9.74 -11.75
N ASP A 896 -16.12 10.04 -10.71
CA ASP A 896 -16.79 9.01 -9.90
C ASP A 896 -18.14 8.57 -10.52
N PHE A 897 -18.54 9.17 -11.65
CA PHE A 897 -19.82 8.91 -12.31
C PHE A 897 -19.64 8.06 -13.58
N GLU A 898 -20.68 7.30 -13.93
CA GLU A 898 -20.75 6.62 -15.21
C GLU A 898 -21.35 7.56 -16.26
N LEU A 899 -20.62 7.79 -17.36
CA LEU A 899 -21.06 8.65 -18.46
C LEU A 899 -21.35 7.79 -19.69
N GLU A 900 -22.54 7.94 -20.25
CA GLU A 900 -22.97 7.32 -21.50
C GLU A 900 -23.48 8.41 -22.45
N LEU A 901 -23.00 8.39 -23.70
CA LEU A 901 -23.50 9.22 -24.78
C LEU A 901 -24.39 8.38 -25.68
N ALA A 902 -25.68 8.68 -25.71
CA ALA A 902 -26.65 8.05 -26.59
C ALA A 902 -27.06 8.98 -27.73
N VAL A 903 -27.40 8.40 -28.88
CA VAL A 903 -27.90 9.12 -30.07
C VAL A 903 -29.09 8.40 -30.66
N THR A 904 -30.15 9.14 -30.94
CA THR A 904 -31.30 8.71 -31.74
C THR A 904 -31.26 9.36 -33.11
N TYR A 905 -31.36 8.55 -34.16
CA TYR A 905 -31.35 8.96 -35.56
C TYR A 905 -32.76 8.96 -36.17
N ALA A 906 -33.08 9.98 -36.96
CA ALA A 906 -34.31 9.98 -37.76
C ALA A 906 -34.32 8.87 -38.82
N THR A 907 -33.17 8.62 -39.46
CA THR A 907 -32.96 7.56 -40.46
C THR A 907 -32.07 6.46 -39.88
N PRO A 908 -32.39 5.17 -40.06
CA PRO A 908 -31.54 4.08 -39.58
C PRO A 908 -30.12 4.14 -40.16
N VAL A 909 -29.11 3.90 -39.31
CA VAL A 909 -27.69 3.82 -39.67
C VAL A 909 -27.20 2.36 -39.69
N PRO A 910 -26.21 2.01 -40.51
CA PRO A 910 -25.74 0.62 -40.64
C PRO A 910 -24.94 0.16 -39.42
N ILE A 911 -25.20 -1.04 -38.92
CA ILE A 911 -24.46 -1.71 -37.84
C ILE A 911 -23.95 -3.08 -38.32
N ILE A 912 -22.97 -3.64 -37.61
CA ILE A 912 -22.48 -5.00 -37.79
C ILE A 912 -22.99 -5.80 -36.60
N GLY A 913 -23.98 -6.67 -36.81
CA GLY A 913 -24.63 -7.43 -35.73
C GLY A 913 -23.75 -8.57 -35.19
N PHE A 914 -24.24 -9.22 -34.12
CA PHE A 914 -23.54 -10.23 -33.28
C PHE A 914 -22.95 -11.48 -33.99
N GLU A 915 -23.14 -11.64 -35.30
CA GLU A 915 -22.53 -12.70 -36.12
C GLU A 915 -21.73 -12.15 -37.33
N GLY A 916 -21.46 -10.85 -37.35
CA GLY A 916 -20.90 -10.14 -38.51
C GLY A 916 -21.94 -9.82 -39.60
N ALA A 917 -23.23 -10.05 -39.33
CA ALA A 917 -24.31 -9.80 -40.27
C ALA A 917 -24.65 -8.30 -40.36
N PRO A 918 -24.80 -7.72 -41.57
CA PRO A 918 -25.17 -6.31 -41.72
C PRO A 918 -26.61 -6.08 -41.22
N SER A 919 -26.81 -5.06 -40.39
CA SER A 919 -28.14 -4.62 -39.92
C SER A 919 -28.20 -3.09 -39.86
N THR A 920 -29.31 -2.54 -39.35
CA THR A 920 -29.45 -1.09 -39.13
C THR A 920 -30.08 -0.81 -37.78
N THR A 921 -29.71 0.31 -37.16
CA THR A 921 -30.32 0.81 -35.92
C THR A 921 -30.76 2.27 -36.04
N LYS A 922 -31.72 2.69 -35.23
CA LYS A 922 -32.04 4.11 -35.00
C LYS A 922 -31.44 4.65 -33.71
N GLU A 923 -30.86 3.81 -32.89
CA GLU A 923 -30.34 4.17 -31.57
C GLU A 923 -28.96 3.55 -31.38
N GLU A 924 -28.03 4.36 -30.90
CA GLU A 924 -26.68 3.94 -30.54
C GLU A 924 -26.30 4.57 -29.20
N SER A 925 -25.45 3.89 -28.45
CA SER A 925 -24.88 4.42 -27.22
C SER A 925 -23.41 4.02 -27.11
N VAL A 926 -22.62 4.89 -26.49
CA VAL A 926 -21.21 4.65 -26.17
C VAL A 926 -20.92 5.07 -24.74
N ARG A 927 -20.04 4.35 -24.06
CA ARG A 927 -19.53 4.76 -22.76
C ARG A 927 -18.43 5.81 -22.96
N LEU A 928 -18.46 6.85 -22.14
CA LEU A 928 -17.36 7.80 -22.03
C LEU A 928 -16.50 7.42 -20.83
N ALA A 929 -15.19 7.49 -21.00
CA ALA A 929 -14.20 7.32 -19.93
C ALA A 929 -13.19 8.47 -20.01
N PRO A 930 -12.49 8.80 -18.91
CA PRO A 930 -11.35 9.71 -18.98
C PRO A 930 -10.42 9.31 -20.13
N CYS A 931 -9.99 10.28 -20.94
CA CYS A 931 -9.09 10.00 -22.05
C CYS A 931 -7.78 9.38 -21.51
N PRO A 932 -7.29 8.28 -22.08
CA PRO A 932 -6.02 7.68 -21.66
C PRO A 932 -4.87 8.66 -21.79
N ALA A 933 -4.00 8.72 -20.79
CA ALA A 933 -2.80 9.53 -20.81
C ALA A 933 -1.69 8.83 -21.63
N PRO A 934 -0.72 9.56 -22.22
CA PRO A 934 0.40 8.95 -22.93
C PRO A 934 1.16 7.93 -22.08
N GLU A 935 1.29 8.22 -20.79
CA GLU A 935 1.87 7.34 -19.79
C GLU A 935 0.99 6.13 -19.43
N ASP A 936 -0.19 5.93 -19.99
CA ASP A 936 -0.92 4.66 -19.83
C ASP A 936 -0.45 3.61 -20.86
N ALA A 937 0.26 4.05 -21.91
CA ALA A 937 0.73 3.18 -22.98
C ALA A 937 1.92 2.34 -22.49
N ARG A 938 1.71 1.03 -22.32
CA ARG A 938 2.71 0.14 -21.72
C ARG A 938 2.99 -1.12 -22.52
N ILE A 939 1.99 -1.69 -23.18
CA ILE A 939 2.16 -2.92 -23.97
C ILE A 939 1.90 -2.61 -25.44
N LEU A 940 2.94 -2.65 -26.28
CA LEU A 940 2.80 -2.56 -27.72
C LEU A 940 2.19 -3.86 -28.25
N THR A 941 1.14 -3.74 -29.05
CA THR A 941 0.40 -4.85 -29.63
C THR A 941 0.25 -4.64 -31.12
N THR A 942 0.64 -5.65 -31.88
CA THR A 942 0.53 -5.67 -33.34
C THR A 942 -0.56 -6.64 -33.76
N ARG A 943 -1.40 -6.22 -34.72
CA ARG A 943 -2.35 -7.09 -35.42
C ARG A 943 -2.13 -7.03 -36.90
N VAL A 944 -2.13 -8.20 -37.54
CA VAL A 944 -2.03 -8.34 -38.99
C VAL A 944 -3.29 -9.04 -39.48
N LEU A 945 -4.01 -8.37 -40.39
CA LEU A 945 -5.21 -8.85 -41.03
C LEU A 945 -4.94 -8.96 -42.53
N THR A 946 -5.27 -10.10 -43.13
CA THR A 946 -5.07 -10.33 -44.57
C THR A 946 -6.34 -10.78 -45.24
N SER A 947 -6.63 -10.26 -46.43
CA SER A 947 -7.69 -10.78 -47.29
C SER A 947 -7.13 -11.82 -48.26
N PRO A 948 -7.94 -12.80 -48.71
CA PRO A 948 -7.54 -13.73 -49.77
C PRO A 948 -7.16 -13.06 -51.09
N ARG A 949 -7.48 -11.77 -51.26
CA ARG A 949 -7.25 -10.98 -52.47
C ARG A 949 -6.06 -10.03 -52.38
N GLY A 950 -5.21 -10.20 -51.36
CA GLY A 950 -3.92 -9.51 -51.25
C GLY A 950 -3.95 -8.16 -50.53
N VAL A 951 -5.08 -7.79 -49.90
CA VAL A 951 -5.12 -6.64 -49.00
C VAL A 951 -4.56 -7.05 -47.65
N ARG A 952 -3.63 -6.25 -47.13
CA ARG A 952 -2.99 -6.47 -45.82
C ARG A 952 -3.14 -5.21 -44.97
N VAL A 953 -3.69 -5.36 -43.77
CA VAL A 953 -3.73 -4.33 -42.74
C VAL A 953 -2.81 -4.76 -41.61
N GLU A 954 -1.85 -3.90 -41.27
CA GLU A 954 -0.99 -4.07 -40.10
C GLU A 954 -1.20 -2.87 -39.20
N THR A 955 -1.58 -3.11 -37.95
CA THR A 955 -1.90 -2.07 -36.98
C THR A 955 -1.12 -2.30 -35.71
N ASP A 956 -0.48 -1.24 -35.25
CA ASP A 956 0.27 -1.16 -34.00
C ASP A 956 -0.48 -0.21 -33.05
N PHE A 957 -0.74 -0.70 -31.83
CA PHE A 957 -1.42 0.07 -30.80
C PHE A 957 -0.98 -0.36 -29.40
N TYR A 958 -1.37 0.41 -28.39
CA TYR A 958 -0.98 0.17 -27.01
C TYR A 958 -2.16 -0.24 -26.12
N TRP A 959 -1.91 -1.25 -25.30
CA TRP A 959 -2.73 -1.62 -24.15
C TRP A 959 -2.14 -1.06 -22.84
N PRO A 960 -2.98 -0.89 -21.79
CA PRO A 960 -2.50 -0.58 -20.45
C PRO A 960 -1.99 -1.85 -19.76
N ILE A 961 -1.32 -1.67 -18.62
CA ILE A 961 -0.89 -2.78 -17.76
C ILE A 961 -2.14 -3.49 -17.22
N PRO A 962 -2.22 -4.83 -17.30
CA PRO A 962 -3.30 -5.59 -16.68
C PRO A 962 -3.34 -5.37 -15.17
N PRO A 963 -4.54 -5.37 -14.55
CA PRO A 963 -4.69 -5.22 -13.11
C PRO A 963 -3.94 -6.32 -12.35
N THR A 964 -3.33 -5.97 -11.22
CA THR A 964 -2.60 -6.92 -10.37
C THR A 964 -3.56 -7.75 -9.50
N GLY A 965 -3.23 -9.02 -9.27
CA GLY A 965 -3.96 -9.91 -8.36
C GLY A 965 -4.83 -10.99 -9.04
N ALA A 966 -5.63 -11.69 -8.23
CA ALA A 966 -6.52 -12.74 -8.73
C ALA A 966 -7.71 -12.12 -9.47
N VAL A 967 -7.60 -12.00 -10.79
CA VAL A 967 -8.70 -11.61 -11.68
C VAL A 967 -9.25 -12.85 -12.36
N ALA A 968 -10.57 -12.95 -12.50
CA ALA A 968 -11.24 -14.00 -13.29
C ALA A 968 -11.10 -13.76 -14.81
N GLY A 969 -9.98 -13.12 -15.20
CA GLY A 969 -9.63 -12.60 -16.52
C GLY A 969 -9.84 -11.08 -16.68
N TYR A 970 -9.15 -10.50 -17.65
CA TYR A 970 -9.03 -9.05 -17.91
C TYR A 970 -9.24 -8.77 -19.40
N THR A 971 -9.96 -7.70 -19.75
CA THR A 971 -10.11 -7.23 -21.14
C THR A 971 -9.42 -5.88 -21.29
N ALA A 972 -8.35 -5.84 -22.07
CA ALA A 972 -7.54 -4.64 -22.28
C ALA A 972 -8.25 -3.63 -23.19
N PRO A 973 -8.51 -2.39 -22.72
CA PRO A 973 -8.99 -1.32 -23.58
C PRO A 973 -7.85 -0.72 -24.43
N LEU A 974 -8.20 0.02 -25.48
CA LEU A 974 -7.22 0.81 -26.24
C LEU A 974 -6.73 2.01 -25.43
N VAL A 975 -5.41 2.18 -25.34
CA VAL A 975 -4.80 3.44 -24.90
C VAL A 975 -4.65 4.38 -26.09
N ARG A 976 -3.89 3.97 -27.11
CA ARG A 976 -3.65 4.75 -28.34
C ARG A 976 -3.20 3.86 -29.49
N PHE A 977 -3.46 4.30 -30.71
CA PHE A 977 -2.80 3.76 -31.92
C PHE A 977 -1.39 4.38 -32.07
N GLU A 978 -0.48 3.62 -32.66
CA GLU A 978 0.85 4.07 -33.08
C GLU A 978 0.86 4.34 -34.60
N GLU A 979 0.55 3.31 -35.39
CA GLU A 979 0.42 3.39 -36.84
C GLU A 979 -0.44 2.23 -37.34
N THR A 980 -1.28 2.49 -38.35
CA THR A 980 -1.85 1.42 -39.18
C THR A 980 -1.43 1.60 -40.62
N ARG A 981 -0.98 0.51 -41.26
CA ARG A 981 -0.62 0.46 -42.68
C ARG A 981 -1.57 -0.48 -43.43
N ILE A 982 -2.23 0.05 -44.45
CA ILE A 982 -3.13 -0.71 -45.34
C ILE A 982 -2.50 -0.79 -46.73
N ALA A 983 -2.10 -1.98 -47.15
CA ALA A 983 -1.53 -2.26 -48.46
C ALA A 983 -2.49 -3.08 -49.33
N GLY A 984 -2.43 -2.88 -50.65
CA GLY A 984 -3.24 -3.62 -51.64
C GLY A 984 -4.65 -3.08 -51.87
N LEU A 985 -5.11 -2.10 -51.08
CA LEU A 985 -6.43 -1.48 -51.24
C LEU A 985 -6.43 -0.33 -52.28
N THR A 986 -5.30 0.36 -52.39
CA THR A 986 -5.04 1.50 -53.29
C THR A 986 -3.66 1.33 -53.94
N THR A 987 -3.33 2.14 -54.94
CA THR A 987 -2.05 2.10 -55.65
C THR A 987 -0.85 2.36 -54.74
N GLN A 988 -1.01 3.24 -53.75
CA GLN A 988 -0.05 3.49 -52.69
C GLN A 988 -0.59 2.95 -51.36
N PRO A 989 0.26 2.42 -50.45
CA PRO A 989 -0.17 2.06 -49.10
C PRO A 989 -0.75 3.25 -48.34
N ILE A 990 -1.86 3.04 -47.64
CA ILE A 990 -2.48 4.02 -46.76
C ILE A 990 -1.82 3.90 -45.39
N VAL A 991 -1.48 5.02 -44.77
CA VAL A 991 -0.96 5.08 -43.40
C VAL A 991 -1.92 5.91 -42.56
N LEU A 992 -2.35 5.37 -41.42
CA LEU A 992 -3.26 6.01 -40.48
C LEU A 992 -2.59 6.24 -39.13
N ARG A 993 -2.71 7.45 -38.60
CA ARG A 993 -2.24 7.85 -37.25
C ARG A 993 -3.31 8.66 -36.50
N GLY A 994 -4.34 9.13 -37.19
CA GLY A 994 -5.41 9.92 -36.61
C GLY A 994 -6.27 9.18 -35.59
N TYR A 995 -6.77 9.90 -34.59
CA TYR A 995 -7.72 9.38 -33.59
C TYR A 995 -9.07 8.99 -34.22
N TYR A 996 -9.59 9.83 -35.13
CA TYR A 996 -10.89 9.60 -35.77
C TYR A 996 -10.85 8.59 -36.92
N SER A 997 -9.68 8.33 -37.51
CA SER A 997 -9.54 7.40 -38.64
C SER A 997 -9.47 5.94 -38.24
N GLN A 998 -9.44 5.62 -36.94
CA GLN A 998 -9.19 4.27 -36.44
C GLN A 998 -10.01 4.01 -35.18
N THR A 999 -10.64 2.84 -35.04
CA THR A 999 -11.37 2.45 -33.82
C THR A 999 -11.05 1.00 -33.43
N TYR A 1000 -11.00 0.75 -32.14
CA TYR A 1000 -10.77 -0.57 -31.53
C TYR A 1000 -11.94 -0.97 -30.65
N HIS A 1001 -12.31 -2.25 -30.69
CA HIS A 1001 -13.31 -2.84 -29.81
C HIS A 1001 -12.92 -4.29 -29.47
N PRO A 1002 -12.49 -4.57 -28.23
CA PRO A 1002 -12.19 -5.93 -27.79
C PRO A 1002 -13.44 -6.65 -27.26
N PHE A 1003 -13.46 -7.98 -27.43
CA PHE A 1003 -14.35 -8.86 -26.70
C PHE A 1003 -13.70 -9.39 -25.42
N HIS A 1004 -14.44 -10.18 -24.66
CA HIS A 1004 -13.99 -10.80 -23.41
C HIS A 1004 -12.58 -11.40 -23.52
N HIS A 1005 -11.67 -10.92 -22.67
CA HIS A 1005 -10.26 -11.31 -22.61
C HIS A 1005 -9.45 -11.08 -23.90
N ASN A 1006 -9.91 -10.18 -24.77
CA ASN A 1006 -9.31 -9.89 -26.07
C ASN A 1006 -9.16 -11.16 -26.95
N PHE A 1007 -9.96 -12.22 -26.72
CA PHE A 1007 -9.92 -13.43 -27.54
C PHE A 1007 -10.37 -13.20 -28.97
N ALA A 1008 -11.19 -12.17 -29.15
CA ALA A 1008 -11.55 -11.60 -30.43
C ALA A 1008 -11.56 -10.07 -30.33
N GLU A 1009 -11.35 -9.41 -31.46
CA GLU A 1009 -11.25 -7.97 -31.57
C GLU A 1009 -11.86 -7.49 -32.89
N GLU A 1010 -12.49 -6.33 -32.85
CA GLU A 1010 -12.94 -5.59 -34.02
C GLU A 1010 -12.15 -4.29 -34.17
N LEU A 1011 -11.78 -4.01 -35.41
CA LEU A 1011 -11.01 -2.84 -35.81
C LEU A 1011 -11.74 -2.15 -36.96
N VAL A 1012 -11.83 -0.82 -36.90
CA VAL A 1012 -12.39 -0.01 -37.98
C VAL A 1012 -11.35 1.00 -38.43
N PHE A 1013 -11.15 1.09 -39.74
CA PHE A 1013 -10.21 2.00 -40.37
C PHE A 1013 -10.96 2.83 -41.41
N GLU A 1014 -11.05 4.14 -41.20
CA GLU A 1014 -11.75 5.08 -42.09
C GLU A 1014 -10.74 6.11 -42.64
N PRO A 1015 -10.03 5.80 -43.74
CA PRO A 1015 -8.93 6.63 -44.26
C PRO A 1015 -9.30 8.08 -44.55
N ARG A 1016 -10.55 8.35 -44.93
CA ARG A 1016 -11.05 9.72 -45.21
C ARG A 1016 -10.98 10.66 -44.00
N LEU A 1017 -10.88 10.12 -42.79
CA LEU A 1017 -10.71 10.89 -41.55
C LEU A 1017 -9.25 11.08 -41.17
N GLU A 1018 -8.31 10.58 -41.97
CA GLU A 1018 -6.88 10.73 -41.74
C GLU A 1018 -6.42 12.15 -42.12
N PRO A 1019 -5.81 12.90 -41.18
CA PRO A 1019 -5.23 14.19 -41.50
C PRO A 1019 -4.16 14.07 -42.60
N GLY A 1020 -4.32 14.83 -43.68
CA GLY A 1020 -3.35 14.88 -44.76
C GLY A 1020 -3.39 13.72 -45.75
N LEU A 1021 -4.47 12.92 -45.78
CA LEU A 1021 -4.62 11.86 -46.80
C LEU A 1021 -4.52 12.47 -48.22
N PRO A 1022 -3.71 11.89 -49.13
CA PRO A 1022 -3.62 12.36 -50.51
C PRO A 1022 -4.96 12.29 -51.24
N ALA A 1023 -5.34 13.35 -51.96
CA ALA A 1023 -6.59 13.40 -52.73
C ALA A 1023 -6.72 12.24 -53.73
N ALA A 1024 -5.62 11.86 -54.39
CA ALA A 1024 -5.60 10.72 -55.31
C ALA A 1024 -5.99 9.39 -54.64
N THR A 1025 -5.54 9.16 -53.40
CA THR A 1025 -5.92 7.98 -52.60
C THR A 1025 -7.40 8.02 -52.24
N LEU A 1026 -7.94 9.19 -51.86
CA LEU A 1026 -9.37 9.34 -51.58
C LEU A 1026 -10.24 9.10 -52.83
N ASP A 1027 -9.79 9.56 -54.00
CA ASP A 1027 -10.47 9.33 -55.28
C ASP A 1027 -10.49 7.86 -55.67
N GLU A 1028 -9.43 7.11 -55.39
CA GLU A 1028 -9.39 5.65 -55.56
C GLU A 1028 -10.42 4.96 -54.64
N LEU A 1029 -10.44 5.31 -53.36
CA LEU A 1029 -11.40 4.74 -52.39
C LEU A 1029 -12.85 5.05 -52.77
N ASN A 1030 -13.14 6.29 -53.20
CA ASN A 1030 -14.47 6.69 -53.64
C ASN A 1030 -14.91 5.93 -54.90
N ARG A 1031 -14.02 5.76 -55.90
CA ARG A 1031 -14.30 4.94 -57.09
C ARG A 1031 -14.55 3.48 -56.76
N ALA A 1032 -13.87 2.97 -55.74
CA ALA A 1032 -14.06 1.61 -55.22
C ALA A 1032 -15.30 1.47 -54.31
N ASN A 1033 -16.05 2.56 -54.06
CA ASN A 1033 -17.16 2.61 -53.11
C ASN A 1033 -16.74 2.11 -51.71
N ILE A 1034 -15.63 2.63 -51.19
CA ILE A 1034 -15.09 2.29 -49.86
C ILE A 1034 -15.22 3.49 -48.94
N GLN A 1035 -16.06 3.38 -47.91
CA GLN A 1035 -16.10 4.32 -46.81
C GLN A 1035 -15.03 4.02 -45.78
N LEU A 1036 -15.08 2.81 -45.22
CA LEU A 1036 -14.17 2.30 -44.20
C LEU A 1036 -13.90 0.82 -44.42
N VAL A 1037 -12.83 0.33 -43.79
CA VAL A 1037 -12.44 -1.08 -43.70
C VAL A 1037 -12.75 -1.56 -42.29
N HIS A 1038 -13.43 -2.68 -42.17
CA HIS A 1038 -13.71 -3.37 -40.91
C HIS A 1038 -12.91 -4.67 -40.85
N GLY A 1039 -12.15 -4.85 -39.78
CA GLY A 1039 -11.34 -6.02 -39.49
C GLY A 1039 -11.84 -6.77 -38.27
N TRP A 1040 -12.00 -8.08 -38.42
CA TRP A 1040 -12.19 -9.01 -37.33
C TRP A 1040 -10.90 -9.77 -37.10
N TRP A 1041 -10.41 -9.79 -35.86
CA TRP A 1041 -9.26 -10.57 -35.45
C TRP A 1041 -9.65 -11.54 -34.33
N ALA A 1042 -9.22 -12.79 -34.45
CA ALA A 1042 -9.18 -13.79 -33.41
C ALA A 1042 -7.94 -14.67 -33.65
N PHE A 1043 -7.52 -15.45 -32.65
CA PHE A 1043 -6.28 -16.26 -32.73
C PHE A 1043 -6.17 -17.13 -33.99
N GLU A 1044 -7.27 -17.70 -34.45
CA GLU A 1044 -7.31 -18.61 -35.62
C GLU A 1044 -8.17 -18.10 -36.78
N ASP A 1045 -8.81 -16.93 -36.66
CA ASP A 1045 -9.72 -16.38 -37.67
C ASP A 1045 -9.51 -14.88 -37.86
N THR A 1046 -9.14 -14.47 -39.08
CA THR A 1046 -9.06 -13.06 -39.45
C THR A 1046 -9.92 -12.78 -40.67
N ARG A 1047 -10.73 -11.72 -40.61
CA ARG A 1047 -11.63 -11.34 -41.70
C ARG A 1047 -11.51 -9.84 -41.97
N LEU A 1048 -11.52 -9.49 -43.25
CA LEU A 1048 -11.60 -8.09 -43.68
C LEU A 1048 -12.86 -7.87 -44.52
N THR A 1049 -13.57 -6.80 -44.21
CA THR A 1049 -14.76 -6.32 -44.90
C THR A 1049 -14.65 -4.82 -45.14
N ILE A 1050 -15.45 -4.29 -46.06
CA ILE A 1050 -15.61 -2.85 -46.28
C ILE A 1050 -17.05 -2.46 -46.00
N LEU A 1051 -17.25 -1.25 -45.50
CA LEU A 1051 -18.53 -0.57 -45.59
C LEU A 1051 -18.44 0.44 -46.73
N GLY A 1052 -19.36 0.38 -47.68
CA GLY A 1052 -19.38 1.30 -48.82
C GLY A 1052 -20.11 2.61 -48.54
N LEU A 1053 -19.95 3.59 -49.44
CA LEU A 1053 -20.67 4.87 -49.39
C LEU A 1053 -22.19 4.69 -49.51
N ASP A 1054 -22.64 3.56 -50.04
CA ASP A 1054 -24.04 3.14 -50.12
C ASP A 1054 -24.56 2.47 -48.83
N GLY A 1055 -23.75 2.44 -47.77
CA GLY A 1055 -24.10 1.87 -46.47
C GLY A 1055 -24.12 0.34 -46.44
N LYS A 1056 -23.58 -0.34 -47.46
CA LYS A 1056 -23.57 -1.81 -47.55
C LYS A 1056 -22.21 -2.38 -47.16
N VAL A 1057 -22.23 -3.41 -46.31
CA VAL A 1057 -21.03 -4.19 -45.94
C VAL A 1057 -20.74 -5.23 -47.03
N ARG A 1058 -19.48 -5.36 -47.43
CA ARG A 1058 -19.02 -6.29 -48.49
C ARG A 1058 -17.65 -6.89 -48.12
N PRO A 1059 -17.27 -8.06 -48.66
CA PRO A 1059 -15.89 -8.51 -48.59
C PRO A 1059 -14.94 -7.50 -49.25
N VAL A 1060 -13.69 -7.42 -48.77
CA VAL A 1060 -12.67 -6.56 -49.41
C VAL A 1060 -12.50 -6.96 -50.89
N PRO A 1061 -12.38 -5.97 -51.81
CA PRO A 1061 -12.29 -6.19 -53.25
C PRO A 1061 -11.20 -7.15 -53.71
#